data_AF-A0A925Q700-F1
#
_entry.id   AF-A0A925Q700-F1
#
_cell.length_a   1.000
_cell.length_b   1.000
_cell.length_c   1.000
_cell.angle_alpha   90.00
_cell.angle_beta   90.00
_cell.angle_gamma   90.00
#
_symmetry.space_group_name_H-M   'P 1'
#
loop_
_entity.id
_entity.type
_entity.pdbx_description
1 polymer ?
#
loop_
_entity_poly.entity_id
_entity_poly.type
_entity_poly.pdbx_seq_one_letter_code
_entity_poly.pdbx_strand_id
1 'polypeptide(L)'
;MASFSNSHARRRPSSLRRRFLKHTSRFWLLGLALLLTLAFFVAGGFVANSSAQGNRTDGEAAFEEKADKILKRVRHALDEDRSAAAKGRLRSETSQVSRLARLTGIQRRSATSATIDLAVTLAADSDVDLKAAGFALQSRTGDIATLTIDIDRLEDLAMVPSVRKMVASAFRYPLNDRARQSAGIDNSSAQRMVSQTGRGVVVGIVDTGIDFRHRDFTVPGTDGKQTRIKAILDMTVYSSQSGSQSPDPNWNYSLPDQSAAIGHLYTEAEINSALQSAKPADQNSDSIKQRDKNGHGTHVAATAAGNGLAAPAPGTYAGMAPEADLVIVKASRANDGDDDFRTTDVINAMEFIRQRAAELGKPFVINLSLGGQLGPHDGTNPDERAIDNLVNGGNGRAVVVAAGNEGDSSIHARSTVPAGGSQTLDFNVNGAAHVVDLYQHQADRFAVTVTSPDGVTLGPVSYNANGFSLPNGQASNQYLEAYNANDNKSDSDASNDQPDIVLLFKPEAPDGMWKITLQDADGNANQSYDAWAEGEGVYFSTNVDRDSHLVGSPGTARGAITVGAFVSRSSSQTTGAPATFTSPGPTADGRQKPEISAPGFYLYSARSTDVTAANFGTLGTGANAPTDSTHYAGLAGTSMATPVTTGSVALLLETNATASADEIKDLLTTYAVQDIFTGSGWSPRLGLGKLNIANSINRTGGGFRKYSISGSLTRQDGSGFSGIQVFLSGSQHAMAITDSSGGYSFSNLSAGGNYKVEPSFQGGLTVYTPGSYSFNSLSSNQTANFAVSTAETFRVSGRITDSLGNGIAGIRVEFPGSTTPVGNFPILGQSTDSNGNYAVNLAQGKNHTVMPTSEIYTIAPGSISFANLSSNQTGANFTASPRAISVRGRVTDSVHGMAGVLVTLSSVGNPPVVTTVTDASGEYTLSGAIAQQQYTITPSKVGYVFEVPSQTANVYPNMFFNFIGRPGTYIDDSKNFVTQQYRDFLGREPDGDGLAFWTNEISSCGAYLPCIDFKRVNVSAAFFLSIEFQETGYLVYRTYKAAYGNLPGAPVPMTLSEFLPDTRQIGQGVVVGAAGWEGLLQNNKNGFFADFVTRSKFTNAFPDTWTSSQFVDALFSNAGVTPSALDRAAAIDEFGGAGGSTNTTARARVLRRVAENSILAQQEKNRAFVLTQYFGYLRRNPNDAPEIGLNFEGYNFWLGKLDQFNGNYVAAEMVKAFITSGEYRQRFAH
;
A
#
# COMPACT_ATOMS: atom_id res chain seq x y z
N MET A 1 -68.66 54.59 -40.45
CA MET A 1 -69.16 55.62 -39.53
C MET A 1 -68.85 55.20 -38.09
N ALA A 2 -68.45 56.16 -37.25
CA ALA A 2 -68.80 56.32 -35.82
C ALA A 2 -69.01 55.10 -34.86
N SER A 3 -68.14 54.98 -33.84
CA SER A 3 -68.37 55.49 -32.45
C SER A 3 -69.04 54.63 -31.32
N PHE A 4 -68.20 54.13 -30.38
CA PHE A 4 -68.23 54.33 -28.89
C PHE A 4 -69.24 53.66 -27.88
N SER A 5 -68.71 53.43 -26.64
CA SER A 5 -69.30 53.74 -25.29
C SER A 5 -70.37 52.79 -24.64
N ASN A 6 -70.43 52.46 -23.32
CA ASN A 6 -69.46 52.50 -22.18
C ASN A 6 -69.92 51.74 -20.88
N SER A 7 -68.98 51.58 -19.92
CA SER A 7 -69.09 51.72 -18.43
C SER A 7 -70.01 50.90 -17.47
N HIS A 8 -69.35 50.10 -16.59
CA HIS A 8 -69.24 50.26 -15.10
C HIS A 8 -70.16 49.62 -14.00
N ALA A 9 -69.47 49.00 -13.00
CA ALA A 9 -69.59 49.12 -11.51
C ALA A 9 -70.57 48.29 -10.60
N ARG A 10 -69.96 47.48 -9.68
CA ARG A 10 -70.03 47.42 -8.17
C ARG A 10 -71.41 47.55 -7.43
N ARG A 11 -71.74 46.94 -6.27
CA ARG A 11 -71.07 46.09 -5.21
C ARG A 11 -72.12 45.48 -4.22
N ARG A 12 -71.98 44.21 -3.77
CA ARG A 12 -72.25 43.52 -2.42
C ARG A 12 -73.32 44.04 -1.38
N PRO A 13 -73.71 43.29 -0.30
CA PRO A 13 -73.99 41.83 -0.05
C PRO A 13 -75.17 41.53 0.96
N SER A 14 -75.50 40.24 1.30
CA SER A 14 -75.61 39.68 2.69
C SER A 14 -76.44 38.37 2.92
N SER A 15 -75.93 37.45 3.77
CA SER A 15 -76.63 36.38 4.55
C SER A 15 -77.38 35.23 3.80
N LEU A 16 -77.68 34.02 4.34
CA LEU A 16 -77.35 33.34 5.62
C LEU A 16 -77.38 31.78 5.45
N ARG A 17 -76.43 31.05 6.07
CA ARG A 17 -76.29 29.59 6.44
C ARG A 17 -77.38 28.57 5.99
N ARG A 18 -77.10 27.28 5.68
CA ARG A 18 -75.99 26.27 5.80
C ARG A 18 -76.26 25.20 4.68
N ARG A 19 -75.59 24.08 4.39
CA ARG A 19 -74.44 23.18 4.74
C ARG A 19 -74.24 22.31 3.44
N PHE A 20 -73.27 21.43 3.12
CA PHE A 20 -71.88 21.02 3.45
C PHE A 20 -71.50 19.91 2.39
N LEU A 21 -70.26 19.56 2.00
CA LEU A 21 -68.92 20.07 2.32
C LEU A 21 -67.87 19.70 1.20
N LYS A 22 -67.95 20.34 0.00
CA LYS A 22 -66.84 20.54 -0.99
C LYS A 22 -66.29 19.32 -1.81
N HIS A 23 -65.44 19.53 -2.85
CA HIS A 23 -65.59 20.37 -4.07
C HIS A 23 -64.48 20.09 -5.13
N THR A 24 -64.44 20.88 -6.23
CA THR A 24 -63.86 20.59 -7.57
C THR A 24 -62.90 21.67 -8.11
N SER A 25 -62.23 21.43 -9.25
CA SER A 25 -61.52 22.43 -10.09
C SER A 25 -61.86 22.30 -11.60
N ARG A 26 -61.49 23.28 -12.46
CA ARG A 26 -62.01 23.41 -13.85
C ARG A 26 -61.22 24.39 -14.80
N PHE A 27 -60.89 23.92 -16.01
CA PHE A 27 -61.26 24.45 -17.36
C PHE A 27 -60.68 25.73 -18.08
N TRP A 28 -60.60 25.63 -19.44
CA TRP A 28 -60.63 26.61 -20.59
C TRP A 28 -59.56 27.73 -20.76
N LEU A 29 -59.40 28.42 -21.91
CA LEU A 29 -59.13 28.06 -23.36
C LEU A 29 -59.04 29.33 -24.25
N LEU A 30 -58.26 29.30 -25.35
CA LEU A 30 -58.33 30.09 -26.62
C LEU A 30 -57.39 29.41 -27.67
N GLY A 31 -57.33 29.70 -28.98
CA GLY A 31 -57.95 30.76 -29.82
C GLY A 31 -58.10 30.35 -31.30
N LEU A 32 -57.66 31.16 -32.29
CA LEU A 32 -57.88 30.95 -33.73
C LEU A 32 -56.77 31.56 -34.63
N ALA A 33 -56.67 31.09 -35.90
CA ALA A 33 -55.84 31.57 -37.04
C ALA A 33 -54.32 31.31 -36.97
N LEU A 34 -53.68 30.62 -37.93
CA LEU A 34 -53.77 30.82 -39.39
C LEU A 34 -53.74 29.49 -40.20
N LEU A 35 -54.29 29.51 -41.41
CA LEU A 35 -54.19 28.40 -42.39
C LEU A 35 -53.01 28.61 -43.34
N LEU A 36 -51.94 27.80 -43.23
CA LEU A 36 -51.04 27.44 -44.33
C LEU A 36 -50.04 26.35 -43.88
N THR A 37 -49.73 25.41 -44.78
CA THR A 37 -48.83 24.24 -44.59
C THR A 37 -49.25 23.21 -43.52
N LEU A 38 -49.21 21.91 -43.78
CA LEU A 38 -49.41 21.22 -45.06
C LEU A 38 -50.05 19.85 -44.77
N ALA A 39 -50.87 19.32 -45.66
CA ALA A 39 -51.52 18.03 -45.43
C ALA A 39 -50.53 16.87 -45.64
N PHE A 40 -50.44 15.95 -44.66
CA PHE A 40 -50.35 14.49 -44.87
C PHE A 40 -50.37 13.75 -43.52
N PHE A 41 -51.57 13.37 -43.05
CA PHE A 41 -51.76 12.35 -42.02
C PHE A 41 -52.96 11.47 -42.37
N VAL A 42 -52.70 10.37 -43.07
CA VAL A 42 -53.68 9.33 -43.42
C VAL A 42 -53.04 7.96 -43.17
N ALA A 43 -53.74 7.14 -42.38
CA ALA A 43 -53.63 5.68 -42.23
C ALA A 43 -52.23 5.03 -42.27
N GLY A 44 -51.77 4.56 -41.10
CA GLY A 44 -50.62 3.65 -40.96
C GLY A 44 -50.65 2.80 -39.68
N GLY A 45 -51.83 2.58 -39.09
CA GLY A 45 -51.98 2.04 -37.74
C GLY A 45 -52.38 0.57 -37.67
N PHE A 46 -51.44 -0.35 -37.93
CA PHE A 46 -51.43 -1.71 -37.35
C PHE A 46 -50.02 -2.32 -37.48
N VAL A 47 -49.64 -3.20 -36.55
CA VAL A 47 -48.31 -3.86 -36.43
C VAL A 47 -47.12 -2.93 -36.12
N ALA A 48 -46.94 -2.60 -34.84
CA ALA A 48 -45.63 -2.41 -34.16
C ALA A 48 -45.84 -1.91 -32.71
N ASN A 49 -46.18 -2.80 -31.76
CA ASN A 49 -46.17 -2.42 -30.33
C ASN A 49 -45.93 -3.57 -29.34
N SER A 50 -45.45 -4.73 -29.82
CA SER A 50 -45.04 -5.88 -28.97
C SER A 50 -43.52 -6.02 -28.84
N SER A 51 -42.74 -5.44 -29.76
CA SER A 51 -41.27 -5.45 -29.74
C SER A 51 -40.67 -4.45 -28.75
N ALA A 52 -41.26 -3.26 -28.64
CA ALA A 52 -40.71 -2.14 -27.85
C ALA A 52 -40.67 -2.39 -26.33
N GLN A 53 -41.46 -3.35 -25.83
CA GLN A 53 -41.51 -3.66 -24.39
C GLN A 53 -40.68 -4.90 -24.01
N GLY A 54 -40.37 -5.80 -24.94
CA GLY A 54 -39.44 -6.92 -24.72
C GLY A 54 -37.98 -6.46 -24.74
N ASN A 55 -37.57 -5.76 -25.81
CA ASN A 55 -36.20 -5.23 -25.95
C ASN A 55 -35.72 -4.47 -24.71
N ARG A 56 -36.62 -3.79 -23.98
CA ARG A 56 -36.28 -2.97 -22.82
C ARG A 56 -36.10 -3.77 -21.51
N THR A 57 -36.70 -4.95 -21.37
CA THR A 57 -36.33 -5.87 -20.28
C THR A 57 -35.06 -6.64 -20.58
N ASP A 58 -34.78 -6.91 -21.86
CA ASP A 58 -33.58 -7.66 -22.26
C ASP A 58 -32.31 -6.80 -22.14
N GLY A 59 -32.40 -5.48 -22.40
CA GLY A 59 -31.31 -4.53 -22.21
C GLY A 59 -30.97 -4.24 -20.75
N GLU A 60 -31.98 -4.16 -19.88
CA GLU A 60 -31.82 -4.09 -18.42
C GLU A 60 -31.03 -5.31 -17.91
N ALA A 61 -31.42 -6.52 -18.35
CA ALA A 61 -30.75 -7.76 -17.97
C ALA A 61 -29.30 -7.83 -18.48
N ALA A 62 -29.04 -7.45 -19.73
CA ALA A 62 -27.69 -7.42 -20.27
C ALA A 62 -26.79 -6.40 -19.54
N PHE A 63 -27.32 -5.22 -19.18
CA PHE A 63 -26.59 -4.25 -18.37
C PHE A 63 -26.23 -4.80 -16.99
N GLU A 64 -27.21 -5.45 -16.35
CA GLU A 64 -27.01 -6.07 -15.04
C GLU A 64 -26.14 -7.34 -15.07
N GLU A 65 -25.90 -7.94 -16.24
CA GLU A 65 -24.89 -8.99 -16.46
C GLU A 65 -23.47 -8.40 -16.65
N LYS A 66 -23.32 -7.34 -17.44
CA LYS A 66 -22.03 -6.97 -18.04
C LYS A 66 -21.35 -5.72 -17.45
N ALA A 67 -22.08 -4.84 -16.79
CA ALA A 67 -21.50 -3.59 -16.27
C ALA A 67 -20.89 -3.74 -14.86
N ASP A 68 -19.93 -2.91 -14.52
CA ASP A 68 -19.32 -2.87 -13.18
C ASP A 68 -20.18 -2.09 -12.15
N LYS A 69 -19.81 -2.15 -10.85
CA LYS A 69 -20.49 -1.38 -9.79
C LYS A 69 -20.57 0.08 -10.15
N ILE A 70 -19.53 0.64 -10.77
CA ILE A 70 -19.39 2.08 -10.91
C ILE A 70 -20.40 2.49 -11.96
N LEU A 71 -20.42 1.85 -13.13
CA LEU A 71 -21.45 2.10 -14.14
C LEU A 71 -22.88 1.91 -13.61
N LYS A 72 -23.16 0.82 -12.89
CA LYS A 72 -24.48 0.53 -12.31
C LYS A 72 -24.87 1.49 -11.21
N ARG A 73 -23.90 1.85 -10.37
CA ARG A 73 -24.01 2.90 -9.37
C ARG A 73 -24.37 4.22 -10.01
N VAL A 74 -23.67 4.55 -11.09
CA VAL A 74 -23.77 5.84 -11.77
C VAL A 74 -25.13 5.98 -12.44
N ARG A 75 -25.70 4.88 -12.95
CA ARG A 75 -27.11 4.80 -13.35
C ARG A 75 -28.06 5.07 -12.17
N HIS A 76 -27.92 4.33 -11.06
CA HIS A 76 -28.80 4.52 -9.89
C HIS A 76 -28.71 5.93 -9.29
N ALA A 77 -27.50 6.46 -9.12
CA ALA A 77 -27.22 7.81 -8.63
C ALA A 77 -27.80 8.91 -9.54
N LEU A 78 -27.85 8.67 -10.86
CA LEU A 78 -28.50 9.58 -11.80
C LEU A 78 -30.02 9.55 -11.64
N ASP A 79 -30.63 8.39 -11.38
CA ASP A 79 -32.07 8.27 -11.17
C ASP A 79 -32.55 8.76 -9.79
N GLU A 80 -31.75 8.60 -8.72
CA GLU A 80 -31.98 9.30 -7.45
C GLU A 80 -31.99 10.83 -7.67
N ASP A 81 -30.99 11.34 -8.38
CA ASP A 81 -30.85 12.77 -8.68
C ASP A 81 -31.97 13.29 -9.57
N ARG A 82 -32.42 12.52 -10.57
CA ARG A 82 -33.63 12.80 -11.38
C ARG A 82 -34.87 12.88 -10.49
N SER A 83 -35.03 11.94 -9.57
CA SER A 83 -36.13 11.87 -8.60
C SER A 83 -36.12 13.05 -7.62
N ALA A 84 -34.93 13.57 -7.24
CA ALA A 84 -34.77 14.77 -6.43
C ALA A 84 -34.99 16.07 -7.23
N ALA A 85 -34.57 16.11 -8.50
CA ALA A 85 -34.77 17.23 -9.41
C ALA A 85 -36.26 17.44 -9.73
N ALA A 86 -36.99 16.37 -10.04
CA ALA A 86 -38.44 16.41 -10.29
C ALA A 86 -39.26 16.90 -9.09
N LYS A 87 -38.71 16.78 -7.87
CA LYS A 87 -39.32 17.28 -6.62
C LYS A 87 -38.87 18.71 -6.26
N GLY A 88 -38.02 19.35 -7.09
CA GLY A 88 -37.48 20.69 -6.85
C GLY A 88 -36.51 20.77 -5.67
N ARG A 89 -35.84 19.67 -5.31
CA ARG A 89 -35.01 19.55 -4.09
C ARG A 89 -33.52 19.31 -4.35
N LEU A 90 -33.13 18.97 -5.58
CA LEU A 90 -31.74 18.75 -5.94
C LEU A 90 -30.91 20.03 -5.78
N ARG A 91 -29.78 19.92 -5.08
CA ARG A 91 -28.69 20.91 -5.01
C ARG A 91 -27.37 20.20 -5.31
N SER A 92 -26.32 20.94 -5.67
CA SER A 92 -24.97 20.35 -5.84
C SER A 92 -24.49 19.67 -4.54
N GLU A 93 -24.78 20.29 -3.39
CA GLU A 93 -24.56 19.77 -2.02
C GLU A 93 -25.14 18.36 -1.80
N THR A 94 -26.27 18.04 -2.43
CA THR A 94 -27.04 16.80 -2.18
C THR A 94 -26.95 15.77 -3.30
N SER A 95 -26.44 16.16 -4.47
CA SER A 95 -26.21 15.29 -5.62
C SER A 95 -25.36 14.06 -5.27
N GLN A 96 -25.78 12.89 -5.74
CA GLN A 96 -24.99 11.66 -5.65
C GLN A 96 -23.95 11.61 -6.79
N VAL A 97 -24.39 11.95 -8.01
CA VAL A 97 -23.55 11.99 -9.22
C VAL A 97 -22.32 12.90 -9.02
N SER A 98 -22.50 14.05 -8.37
CA SER A 98 -21.44 15.04 -8.15
C SER A 98 -20.50 14.70 -6.97
N ARG A 99 -20.80 13.66 -6.19
CA ARG A 99 -19.87 13.08 -5.22
C ARG A 99 -19.06 11.94 -5.83
N LEU A 100 -19.72 11.10 -6.63
CA LEU A 100 -19.08 10.03 -7.41
C LEU A 100 -18.07 10.53 -8.44
N ALA A 101 -18.32 11.69 -9.06
CA ALA A 101 -17.42 12.30 -10.06
C ALA A 101 -16.02 12.70 -9.52
N ARG A 102 -15.75 12.50 -8.22
CA ARG A 102 -14.45 12.74 -7.57
C ARG A 102 -13.57 11.49 -7.44
N LEU A 103 -14.16 10.32 -7.65
CA LEU A 103 -13.51 9.01 -7.52
C LEU A 103 -13.66 8.20 -8.81
N THR A 104 -14.45 8.68 -9.77
CA THR A 104 -14.87 7.94 -10.96
C THR A 104 -15.14 8.90 -12.13
N GLY A 105 -14.77 8.52 -13.36
CA GLY A 105 -14.91 9.34 -14.59
C GLY A 105 -16.35 9.63 -15.06
N ILE A 106 -17.11 10.44 -14.31
CA ILE A 106 -18.50 10.85 -14.65
C ILE A 106 -18.57 12.34 -14.93
N GLN A 107 -19.21 12.71 -16.04
CA GLN A 107 -19.46 14.12 -16.38
C GLN A 107 -20.95 14.42 -16.43
N ARG A 108 -21.41 15.29 -15.53
CA ARG A 108 -22.84 15.63 -15.42
C ARG A 108 -23.24 16.72 -16.40
N ARG A 109 -24.08 16.37 -17.37
CA ARG A 109 -24.62 17.30 -18.39
C ARG A 109 -25.80 18.15 -17.90
N SER A 110 -26.67 17.60 -17.05
CA SER A 110 -27.81 18.32 -16.50
C SER A 110 -28.33 17.70 -15.20
N ALA A 111 -29.37 18.30 -14.60
CA ALA A 111 -30.08 17.69 -13.47
C ALA A 111 -30.59 16.26 -13.74
N THR A 112 -30.78 15.88 -15.01
CA THR A 112 -31.39 14.61 -15.44
C THR A 112 -30.57 13.83 -16.48
N SER A 113 -29.31 14.21 -16.75
CA SER A 113 -28.42 13.53 -17.71
C SER A 113 -26.95 13.64 -17.27
N ALA A 114 -26.20 12.58 -17.48
CA ALA A 114 -24.75 12.53 -17.33
C ALA A 114 -24.16 11.49 -18.30
N THR A 115 -22.88 11.68 -18.63
CA THR A 115 -22.05 10.71 -19.37
C THR A 115 -21.04 10.07 -18.44
N ILE A 116 -20.59 8.86 -18.80
CA ILE A 116 -19.54 8.13 -18.09
C ILE A 116 -18.50 7.61 -19.08
N ASP A 117 -17.24 7.68 -18.65
CA ASP A 117 -16.08 7.12 -19.33
C ASP A 117 -15.85 5.68 -18.84
N LEU A 118 -15.71 4.74 -19.77
CA LEU A 118 -15.57 3.32 -19.45
C LEU A 118 -14.68 2.53 -20.42
N ALA A 119 -14.12 1.42 -19.94
CA ALA A 119 -13.53 0.33 -20.72
C ALA A 119 -14.54 -0.80 -20.91
N VAL A 120 -14.49 -1.51 -22.04
CA VAL A 120 -15.41 -2.59 -22.42
C VAL A 120 -14.64 -3.76 -23.00
N THR A 121 -14.70 -4.92 -22.34
CA THR A 121 -14.15 -6.18 -22.83
C THR A 121 -15.03 -6.77 -23.93
N LEU A 122 -14.43 -7.31 -24.98
CA LEU A 122 -15.10 -7.90 -26.14
C LEU A 122 -14.95 -9.42 -26.18
N ALA A 123 -15.81 -10.10 -26.93
CA ALA A 123 -15.79 -11.55 -27.14
C ALA A 123 -14.75 -12.00 -28.19
N ALA A 124 -14.14 -11.05 -28.89
CA ALA A 124 -13.09 -11.24 -29.89
C ALA A 124 -12.32 -9.92 -30.09
N ASP A 125 -11.20 -9.97 -30.81
CA ASP A 125 -10.41 -8.81 -31.26
C ASP A 125 -11.13 -8.03 -32.40
N SER A 126 -12.40 -7.69 -32.20
CA SER A 126 -13.29 -7.07 -33.19
C SER A 126 -14.32 -6.15 -32.52
N ASP A 127 -14.30 -4.89 -32.91
CA ASP A 127 -15.22 -3.84 -32.47
C ASP A 127 -16.34 -3.55 -33.49
N VAL A 128 -16.51 -4.42 -34.49
CA VAL A 128 -17.47 -4.25 -35.59
C VAL A 128 -18.90 -4.13 -35.06
N ASP A 129 -19.30 -4.98 -34.11
CA ASP A 129 -20.67 -4.99 -33.59
C ASP A 129 -20.96 -3.78 -32.69
N LEU A 130 -19.97 -3.28 -31.93
CA LEU A 130 -20.07 -2.01 -31.19
C LEU A 130 -20.36 -0.85 -32.15
N LYS A 131 -19.57 -0.75 -33.23
CA LYS A 131 -19.71 0.28 -34.25
C LYS A 131 -21.05 0.15 -34.99
N ALA A 132 -21.49 -1.07 -35.30
CA ALA A 132 -22.77 -1.35 -35.94
C ALA A 132 -23.98 -0.99 -35.04
N ALA A 133 -23.86 -1.17 -33.72
CA ALA A 133 -24.84 -0.73 -32.72
C ALA A 133 -24.80 0.78 -32.41
N GLY A 134 -23.97 1.55 -33.12
CA GLY A 134 -23.90 3.00 -33.01
C GLY A 134 -23.11 3.51 -31.79
N PHE A 135 -22.14 2.73 -31.31
CA PHE A 135 -21.26 3.13 -30.21
C PHE A 135 -19.91 3.68 -30.68
N ALA A 136 -19.54 4.83 -30.12
CA ALA A 136 -18.29 5.51 -30.42
C ALA A 136 -17.17 5.02 -29.50
N LEU A 137 -16.30 4.15 -30.01
CA LEU A 137 -15.04 3.81 -29.34
C LEU A 137 -14.09 5.03 -29.34
N GLN A 138 -13.41 5.21 -28.23
CA GLN A 138 -12.30 6.13 -28.03
C GLN A 138 -10.93 5.45 -28.20
N SER A 139 -10.85 4.15 -27.91
CA SER A 139 -9.66 3.33 -28.17
C SER A 139 -10.04 1.84 -28.23
N ARG A 140 -9.17 0.99 -28.81
CA ARG A 140 -9.19 -0.46 -28.61
C ARG A 140 -7.76 -0.99 -28.51
N THR A 141 -7.53 -1.98 -27.65
CA THR A 141 -6.28 -2.72 -27.55
C THR A 141 -6.59 -4.17 -27.20
N GLY A 142 -6.32 -5.09 -28.13
CA GLY A 142 -6.88 -6.44 -28.06
C GLY A 142 -8.42 -6.39 -28.07
N ASP A 143 -9.03 -7.18 -27.19
CA ASP A 143 -10.47 -7.20 -26.93
C ASP A 143 -10.96 -6.05 -26.04
N ILE A 144 -10.10 -5.21 -25.46
CA ILE A 144 -10.52 -4.08 -24.61
C ILE A 144 -10.78 -2.83 -25.46
N ALA A 145 -12.02 -2.33 -25.43
CA ALA A 145 -12.49 -1.12 -26.12
C ALA A 145 -12.94 -0.04 -25.13
N THR A 146 -12.37 1.17 -25.13
CA THR A 146 -12.87 2.26 -24.26
C THR A 146 -13.91 3.14 -24.96
N LEU A 147 -14.95 3.58 -24.25
CA LEU A 147 -16.02 4.46 -24.76
C LEU A 147 -16.40 5.52 -23.71
N THR A 148 -16.90 6.67 -24.16
CA THR A 148 -17.73 7.56 -23.32
C THR A 148 -19.15 7.49 -23.87
N ILE A 149 -20.13 7.23 -23.00
CA ILE A 149 -21.55 7.19 -23.41
C ILE A 149 -22.44 7.96 -22.44
N ASP A 150 -23.61 8.39 -22.89
CA ASP A 150 -24.69 8.78 -21.99
C ASP A 150 -25.14 7.55 -21.19
N ILE A 151 -25.36 7.72 -19.89
CA ILE A 151 -25.68 6.63 -18.95
C ILE A 151 -26.96 5.87 -19.36
N ASP A 152 -27.90 6.53 -20.02
CA ASP A 152 -29.12 5.92 -20.59
C ASP A 152 -28.86 4.99 -21.80
N ARG A 153 -27.62 4.94 -22.33
CA ARG A 153 -27.20 4.01 -23.41
C ARG A 153 -26.48 2.77 -22.87
N LEU A 154 -26.32 2.61 -21.56
CA LEU A 154 -25.58 1.48 -20.97
C LEU A 154 -26.28 0.13 -21.20
N GLU A 155 -27.62 0.13 -21.19
CA GLU A 155 -28.47 -1.01 -21.58
C GLU A 155 -28.20 -1.44 -23.03
N ASP A 156 -28.35 -0.50 -23.98
CA ASP A 156 -28.05 -0.72 -25.40
C ASP A 156 -26.61 -1.20 -25.64
N LEU A 157 -25.64 -0.74 -24.85
CA LEU A 157 -24.22 -1.12 -24.98
C LEU A 157 -23.99 -2.57 -24.55
N ALA A 158 -24.64 -2.99 -23.47
CA ALA A 158 -24.56 -4.36 -23.00
C ALA A 158 -25.32 -5.35 -23.92
N MET A 159 -26.36 -4.89 -24.63
CA MET A 159 -27.05 -5.69 -25.65
C MET A 159 -26.19 -6.01 -26.88
N VAL A 160 -25.04 -5.35 -27.08
CA VAL A 160 -24.15 -5.65 -28.20
C VAL A 160 -23.58 -7.07 -28.06
N PRO A 161 -23.72 -7.96 -29.06
CA PRO A 161 -23.30 -9.36 -28.93
C PRO A 161 -21.82 -9.56 -28.63
N SER A 162 -20.95 -8.68 -29.16
CA SER A 162 -19.52 -8.73 -28.89
C SER A 162 -19.14 -8.24 -27.48
N VAL A 163 -20.00 -7.51 -26.77
CA VAL A 163 -19.66 -6.95 -25.44
C VAL A 163 -19.76 -8.03 -24.36
N ARG A 164 -18.69 -8.16 -23.55
CA ARG A 164 -18.59 -9.08 -22.41
C ARG A 164 -18.64 -8.41 -21.04
N LYS A 165 -17.89 -7.32 -20.83
CA LYS A 165 -17.74 -6.62 -19.54
C LYS A 165 -17.57 -5.12 -19.76
N MET A 166 -17.94 -4.26 -18.82
CA MET A 166 -17.87 -2.78 -18.94
C MET A 166 -17.47 -2.15 -17.59
N VAL A 167 -16.52 -1.18 -17.49
CA VAL A 167 -15.88 -0.69 -16.22
C VAL A 167 -15.40 0.79 -16.26
N ALA A 168 -15.44 1.58 -15.16
CA ALA A 168 -15.01 3.01 -15.07
C ALA A 168 -13.52 3.31 -14.63
N SER A 169 -13.09 4.60 -14.44
CA SER A 169 -11.66 5.11 -14.28
C SER A 169 -11.38 6.11 -13.08
N ALA A 170 -10.12 6.31 -12.57
CA ALA A 170 -9.69 7.18 -11.38
C ALA A 170 -8.16 7.68 -11.23
N PHE A 171 -7.82 8.66 -10.31
CA PHE A 171 -6.73 9.75 -10.35
C PHE A 171 -5.44 9.75 -9.33
N ARG A 172 -4.24 10.45 -9.54
CA ARG A 172 -2.92 10.51 -8.65
C ARG A 172 -1.87 11.78 -8.69
N TYR A 173 -0.71 11.87 -7.89
CA TYR A 173 0.22 13.09 -7.58
C TYR A 173 1.85 12.96 -7.28
N PRO A 174 2.78 14.04 -7.27
CA PRO A 174 4.33 14.06 -7.55
C PRO A 174 5.62 14.47 -6.57
N LEU A 175 6.84 14.96 -7.08
CA LEU A 175 8.19 15.69 -6.62
C LEU A 175 9.74 15.13 -6.34
N ASN A 176 10.91 15.77 -6.76
CA ASN A 176 12.36 15.24 -7.10
C ASN A 176 13.76 15.41 -6.30
N ASP A 177 14.33 16.62 -6.06
CA ASP A 177 15.78 17.01 -5.93
C ASP A 177 16.86 16.03 -5.38
N ARG A 178 16.80 15.61 -4.11
CA ARG A 178 17.91 14.92 -3.41
C ARG A 178 18.24 13.53 -4.01
N ALA A 179 17.46 13.11 -4.99
CA ALA A 179 17.75 12.13 -6.01
C ALA A 179 19.25 11.98 -6.32
N ARG A 180 19.89 13.02 -6.86
CA ARG A 180 21.19 12.90 -7.55
C ARG A 180 22.34 12.44 -6.65
N GLN A 181 22.50 13.03 -5.47
CA GLN A 181 23.54 12.62 -4.51
C GLN A 181 23.28 11.19 -4.00
N SER A 182 22.03 10.91 -3.65
CA SER A 182 21.61 9.62 -3.08
C SER A 182 21.73 8.47 -4.10
N ALA A 183 21.57 8.77 -5.40
CA ALA A 183 21.77 7.87 -6.52
C ALA A 183 23.22 7.85 -7.06
N GLY A 184 24.14 8.58 -6.43
CA GLY A 184 25.57 8.59 -6.79
C GLY A 184 25.96 9.45 -7.99
N ILE A 185 25.06 10.24 -8.58
CA ILE A 185 25.39 11.16 -9.70
C ILE A 185 26.41 12.21 -9.26
N ASP A 186 26.26 12.78 -8.07
CA ASP A 186 27.12 13.86 -7.54
C ASP A 186 27.67 13.51 -6.16
N ASN A 187 28.87 14.01 -5.85
CA ASN A 187 29.44 13.90 -4.50
C ASN A 187 28.87 14.96 -3.53
N SER A 188 29.32 14.94 -2.27
CA SER A 188 28.94 15.90 -1.22
C SER A 188 29.32 17.36 -1.50
N SER A 189 30.14 17.61 -2.53
CA SER A 189 30.53 18.94 -3.02
C SER A 189 29.80 19.31 -4.32
N ALA A 190 28.73 18.59 -4.67
CA ALA A 190 27.95 18.73 -5.90
C ALA A 190 28.76 18.56 -7.20
N GLN A 191 29.90 17.88 -7.15
CA GLN A 191 30.68 17.54 -8.35
C GLN A 191 30.18 16.22 -8.93
N ARG A 192 29.88 16.23 -10.23
CA ARG A 192 29.31 15.08 -10.93
C ARG A 192 30.35 13.97 -11.11
N MET A 193 29.99 12.76 -10.70
CA MET A 193 30.87 11.58 -10.66
C MET A 193 30.83 10.74 -11.95
N VAL A 194 29.93 11.05 -12.89
CA VAL A 194 29.81 10.38 -14.20
C VAL A 194 29.83 11.41 -15.34
N SER A 195 30.46 11.05 -16.46
CA SER A 195 30.55 11.90 -17.66
C SER A 195 29.23 11.98 -18.44
N GLN A 196 28.45 10.91 -18.45
CA GLN A 196 27.26 10.71 -19.28
C GLN A 196 26.12 11.62 -18.82
N THR A 197 25.54 12.38 -19.73
CA THR A 197 24.50 13.39 -19.50
C THR A 197 23.11 12.97 -19.99
N GLY A 198 22.98 11.76 -20.54
CA GLY A 198 21.81 11.24 -21.27
C GLY A 198 21.87 11.55 -22.77
N ARG A 199 22.98 12.07 -23.26
CA ARG A 199 23.10 12.64 -24.61
C ARG A 199 22.88 11.57 -25.67
N GLY A 200 21.95 11.82 -26.59
CA GLY A 200 21.62 10.89 -27.66
C GLY A 200 20.64 9.78 -27.27
N VAL A 201 20.09 9.80 -26.06
CA VAL A 201 18.99 8.93 -25.62
C VAL A 201 17.68 9.71 -25.57
N VAL A 202 16.57 9.04 -25.87
CA VAL A 202 15.22 9.58 -25.66
C VAL A 202 14.71 9.19 -24.28
N VAL A 203 14.35 10.18 -23.47
CA VAL A 203 13.57 10.00 -22.25
C VAL A 203 12.10 10.24 -22.58
N GLY A 204 11.32 9.16 -22.52
CA GLY A 204 9.88 9.15 -22.73
C GLY A 204 9.12 9.33 -21.41
N ILE A 205 8.21 10.30 -21.35
CA ILE A 205 7.40 10.58 -20.16
C ILE A 205 5.91 10.39 -20.50
N VAL A 206 5.24 9.48 -19.80
CA VAL A 206 3.80 9.20 -19.94
C VAL A 206 3.11 9.68 -18.67
N ASP A 207 2.46 10.84 -18.73
CA ASP A 207 2.12 11.60 -17.52
C ASP A 207 1.05 12.69 -17.79
N THR A 208 0.85 13.65 -16.87
CA THR A 208 -0.13 14.75 -16.95
C THR A 208 0.24 15.89 -17.91
N GLY A 209 1.31 15.69 -18.69
CA GLY A 209 1.85 16.64 -19.67
C GLY A 209 3.12 17.35 -19.19
N ILE A 210 3.35 18.56 -19.68
CA ILE A 210 4.53 19.36 -19.33
C ILE A 210 4.24 20.87 -19.42
N ASP A 211 4.89 21.68 -18.58
CA ASP A 211 5.11 23.10 -18.84
C ASP A 211 6.32 23.23 -19.78
N PHE A 212 6.07 23.14 -21.09
CA PHE A 212 7.11 23.23 -22.12
C PHE A 212 7.84 24.59 -22.15
N ARG A 213 7.34 25.60 -21.41
CA ARG A 213 7.91 26.94 -21.29
C ARG A 213 8.83 27.06 -20.07
N HIS A 214 8.90 26.06 -19.20
CA HIS A 214 9.85 26.00 -18.09
C HIS A 214 11.28 25.83 -18.62
N ARG A 215 12.22 26.65 -18.12
CA ARG A 215 13.58 26.76 -18.70
C ARG A 215 14.38 25.46 -18.61
N ASP A 216 14.04 24.54 -17.71
CA ASP A 216 14.76 23.27 -17.53
C ASP A 216 14.62 22.30 -18.73
N PHE A 217 13.66 22.57 -19.62
CA PHE A 217 13.44 21.85 -20.87
C PHE A 217 13.96 22.62 -22.10
N THR A 218 14.68 23.72 -21.90
CA THR A 218 15.20 24.58 -22.97
C THR A 218 16.69 24.38 -23.20
N VAL A 219 17.19 24.79 -24.37
CA VAL A 219 18.59 24.67 -24.75
C VAL A 219 19.44 25.71 -23.99
N PRO A 220 20.58 25.32 -23.37
CA PRO A 220 21.48 26.28 -22.73
C PRO A 220 21.95 27.37 -23.69
N GLY A 221 21.94 28.63 -23.22
CA GLY A 221 22.41 29.79 -23.99
C GLY A 221 21.42 30.36 -25.02
N THR A 222 20.19 29.83 -25.14
CA THR A 222 19.17 30.35 -26.07
C THR A 222 18.09 31.20 -25.38
N ASP A 223 18.32 31.66 -24.15
CA ASP A 223 17.37 32.43 -23.32
C ASP A 223 15.95 31.84 -23.23
N GLY A 224 15.84 30.50 -23.23
CA GLY A 224 14.57 29.78 -23.20
C GLY A 224 13.86 29.63 -24.56
N LYS A 225 14.43 30.20 -25.64
CA LYS A 225 13.80 30.28 -26.97
C LYS A 225 13.99 29.03 -27.86
N GLN A 226 14.59 27.97 -27.35
CA GLN A 226 14.71 26.69 -28.05
C GLN A 226 14.47 25.55 -27.07
N THR A 227 13.78 24.49 -27.50
CA THR A 227 13.41 23.35 -26.67
C THR A 227 14.37 22.16 -26.79
N ARG A 228 14.31 21.26 -25.81
CA ARG A 228 14.85 19.88 -25.87
C ARG A 228 13.74 18.84 -26.08
N ILE A 229 12.48 19.27 -26.15
CA ILE A 229 11.31 18.40 -26.35
C ILE A 229 11.12 18.19 -27.85
N LYS A 230 11.27 16.93 -28.29
CA LYS A 230 11.21 16.53 -29.70
C LYS A 230 9.78 16.36 -30.22
N ALA A 231 8.90 15.90 -29.34
CA ALA A 231 7.47 15.89 -29.57
C ALA A 231 6.71 15.95 -28.24
N ILE A 232 5.53 16.58 -28.26
CA ILE A 232 4.49 16.42 -27.26
C ILE A 232 3.28 15.81 -27.96
N LEU A 233 2.80 14.66 -27.50
CA LEU A 233 1.47 14.16 -27.83
C LEU A 233 0.52 14.58 -26.70
N ASP A 234 -0.44 15.45 -27.01
CA ASP A 234 -1.52 15.82 -26.09
C ASP A 234 -2.76 14.95 -26.38
N MET A 235 -3.12 14.06 -25.44
CA MET A 235 -4.34 13.23 -25.53
C MET A 235 -5.57 13.93 -24.90
N THR A 236 -5.42 15.16 -24.37
CA THR A 236 -6.51 15.95 -23.78
C THR A 236 -7.73 16.04 -24.70
N VAL A 237 -8.93 15.83 -24.16
CA VAL A 237 -10.20 15.97 -24.91
C VAL A 237 -10.82 17.33 -24.62
N TYR A 238 -10.56 18.31 -25.49
CA TYR A 238 -11.14 19.66 -25.40
C TYR A 238 -12.61 19.63 -25.89
N SER A 239 -13.57 19.71 -24.96
CA SER A 239 -15.02 19.71 -25.27
C SER A 239 -15.69 21.06 -24.97
N SER A 240 -16.73 21.39 -25.73
CA SER A 240 -17.44 22.67 -25.64
C SER A 240 -18.41 22.79 -24.46
N GLN A 241 -18.49 21.80 -23.57
CA GLN A 241 -19.42 21.77 -22.42
C GLN A 241 -18.80 22.18 -21.07
N SER A 242 -17.65 22.87 -21.06
CA SER A 242 -17.11 23.51 -19.84
C SER A 242 -16.41 24.85 -20.11
N GLY A 243 -17.16 25.85 -20.58
CA GLY A 243 -16.76 27.28 -20.57
C GLY A 243 -15.44 27.65 -21.28
N SER A 244 -14.91 26.76 -22.12
CA SER A 244 -13.59 26.84 -22.74
C SER A 244 -13.69 26.55 -24.25
N GLN A 245 -12.62 26.87 -24.99
CA GLN A 245 -12.75 27.29 -26.38
C GLN A 245 -12.88 26.16 -27.41
N SER A 246 -13.10 26.55 -28.67
CA SER A 246 -13.27 25.65 -29.81
C SER A 246 -12.13 24.64 -29.94
N PRO A 247 -12.42 23.36 -30.24
CA PRO A 247 -11.40 22.39 -30.62
C PRO A 247 -10.51 22.90 -31.75
N ASP A 248 -9.26 22.47 -31.76
CA ASP A 248 -8.35 22.78 -32.87
C ASP A 248 -8.74 21.96 -34.12
N PRO A 249 -8.83 22.57 -35.32
CA PRO A 249 -9.08 21.82 -36.56
C PRO A 249 -8.06 20.70 -36.82
N ASN A 250 -6.87 20.78 -36.23
CA ASN A 250 -5.76 19.85 -36.44
C ASN A 250 -5.67 18.72 -35.38
N TRP A 251 -6.73 18.46 -34.61
CA TRP A 251 -6.74 17.46 -33.51
C TRP A 251 -6.79 15.98 -33.99
N ASN A 252 -5.97 15.61 -34.97
CA ASN A 252 -6.11 14.37 -35.73
C ASN A 252 -4.79 13.57 -35.88
N TYR A 253 -3.90 13.57 -34.88
CA TYR A 253 -2.68 12.77 -34.96
C TYR A 253 -2.96 11.28 -34.69
N SER A 254 -2.66 10.44 -35.68
CA SER A 254 -2.68 8.98 -35.60
C SER A 254 -1.26 8.42 -35.67
N LEU A 255 -1.00 7.26 -35.06
CA LEU A 255 0.26 6.54 -35.23
C LEU A 255 0.41 6.03 -36.69
N PRO A 256 1.65 5.80 -37.18
CA PRO A 256 1.87 5.14 -38.46
C PRO A 256 1.11 3.82 -38.56
N ASP A 257 0.53 3.57 -39.73
CA ASP A 257 -0.34 2.42 -40.05
C ASP A 257 -1.59 2.27 -39.17
N GLN A 258 -1.89 3.23 -38.29
CA GLN A 258 -3.11 3.30 -37.49
C GLN A 258 -4.11 4.32 -38.05
N SER A 259 -5.39 3.98 -38.05
CA SER A 259 -6.48 4.82 -38.57
C SER A 259 -7.20 5.67 -37.52
N ALA A 260 -6.73 5.65 -36.27
CA ALA A 260 -7.38 6.31 -35.14
C ALA A 260 -6.51 7.45 -34.60
N ALA A 261 -7.09 8.65 -34.49
CA ALA A 261 -6.44 9.79 -33.87
C ALA A 261 -6.37 9.59 -32.35
N ILE A 262 -5.15 9.52 -31.81
CA ILE A 262 -4.91 9.32 -30.37
C ILE A 262 -4.73 10.65 -29.61
N GLY A 263 -4.51 11.76 -30.33
CA GLY A 263 -4.40 13.10 -29.75
C GLY A 263 -3.98 14.13 -30.79
N HIS A 264 -3.31 15.19 -30.34
CA HIS A 264 -2.64 16.18 -31.19
C HIS A 264 -1.14 16.17 -30.96
N LEU A 265 -0.37 16.26 -32.05
CA LEU A 265 1.08 16.27 -32.05
C LEU A 265 1.60 17.71 -32.12
N TYR A 266 2.33 18.16 -31.11
CA TYR A 266 3.20 19.31 -31.21
C TYR A 266 4.64 18.87 -31.52
N THR A 267 5.19 19.34 -32.61
CA THR A 267 6.57 19.07 -33.04
C THR A 267 7.58 20.02 -32.40
N GLU A 268 8.86 19.63 -32.36
CA GLU A 268 9.98 20.51 -31.97
C GLU A 268 9.94 21.89 -32.68
N ALA A 269 9.53 21.94 -33.95
CA ALA A 269 9.45 23.19 -34.71
C ALA A 269 8.33 24.12 -34.19
N GLU A 270 7.18 23.58 -33.85
CA GLU A 270 6.05 24.34 -33.28
C GLU A 270 6.34 24.79 -31.85
N ILE A 271 7.02 23.95 -31.06
CA ILE A 271 7.49 24.30 -29.71
C ILE A 271 8.53 25.43 -29.79
N ASN A 272 9.51 25.33 -30.69
CA ASN A 272 10.51 26.38 -30.91
C ASN A 272 9.89 27.70 -31.41
N SER A 273 8.83 27.63 -32.22
CA SER A 273 8.05 28.80 -32.65
C SER A 273 7.31 29.44 -31.47
N ALA A 274 6.61 28.63 -30.67
CA ALA A 274 5.89 29.06 -29.47
C ALA A 274 6.83 29.69 -28.43
N LEU A 275 8.09 29.23 -28.32
CA LEU A 275 9.10 29.78 -27.42
C LEU A 275 9.74 31.10 -27.90
N GLN A 276 9.50 31.57 -29.13
CA GLN A 276 9.89 32.94 -29.53
C GLN A 276 8.97 34.01 -28.92
N SER A 277 7.74 33.65 -28.53
CA SER A 277 6.76 34.56 -27.94
C SER A 277 6.68 34.42 -26.42
N ALA A 278 6.33 35.52 -25.74
CA ALA A 278 6.02 35.50 -24.32
C ALA A 278 4.75 34.68 -24.05
N LYS A 279 4.69 33.94 -22.93
CA LYS A 279 3.55 33.11 -22.54
C LYS A 279 2.25 33.94 -22.54
N PRO A 280 1.25 33.63 -23.38
CA PRO A 280 -0.04 34.33 -23.37
C PRO A 280 -0.81 34.07 -22.08
N ALA A 281 -1.62 35.04 -21.66
CA ALA A 281 -2.46 34.93 -20.45
C ALA A 281 -3.68 34.00 -20.64
N ASP A 282 -4.04 33.69 -21.88
CA ASP A 282 -5.07 32.72 -22.26
C ASP A 282 -4.41 31.51 -22.95
N GLN A 283 -4.72 30.30 -22.47
CA GLN A 283 -4.28 29.01 -23.02
C GLN A 283 -4.51 28.92 -24.54
N ASN A 284 -5.56 29.55 -25.05
CA ASN A 284 -6.01 29.43 -26.44
C ASN A 284 -5.43 30.50 -27.38
N SER A 285 -4.80 31.54 -26.80
CA SER A 285 -3.98 32.52 -27.51
C SER A 285 -2.52 32.05 -27.69
N ASP A 286 -2.17 30.88 -27.14
CA ASP A 286 -0.90 30.19 -27.34
C ASP A 286 -1.00 29.20 -28.50
N SER A 287 0.05 29.10 -29.32
CA SER A 287 0.08 28.15 -30.45
C SER A 287 0.22 26.70 -30.01
N ILE A 288 0.67 26.47 -28.76
CA ILE A 288 0.60 25.17 -28.11
C ILE A 288 -0.41 25.24 -26.98
N LYS A 289 -1.46 24.41 -27.09
CA LYS A 289 -2.59 24.40 -26.15
C LYS A 289 -2.39 23.44 -24.98
N GLN A 290 -1.50 22.45 -25.08
CA GLN A 290 -1.21 21.52 -23.98
C GLN A 290 -0.80 22.29 -22.71
N ARG A 291 -1.37 21.89 -21.57
CA ARG A 291 -1.09 22.42 -20.23
C ARG A 291 -0.98 21.27 -19.23
N ASP A 292 -0.21 21.49 -18.17
CA ASP A 292 -0.07 20.57 -17.04
C ASP A 292 -0.55 21.28 -15.77
N LYS A 293 -1.83 21.13 -15.47
CA LYS A 293 -2.53 21.85 -14.38
C LYS A 293 -2.49 21.13 -13.03
N ASN A 294 -2.21 19.84 -13.06
CA ASN A 294 -1.80 19.04 -11.91
C ASN A 294 -0.35 19.37 -11.54
N GLY A 295 0.56 19.32 -12.51
CA GLY A 295 2.00 19.59 -12.34
C GLY A 295 2.87 18.33 -12.22
N HIS A 296 2.28 17.14 -12.34
CA HIS A 296 2.98 15.85 -12.18
C HIS A 296 3.95 15.55 -13.32
N GLY A 297 3.53 15.69 -14.57
CA GLY A 297 4.37 15.37 -15.72
C GLY A 297 5.51 16.37 -15.92
N THR A 298 5.28 17.66 -15.68
CA THR A 298 6.34 18.68 -15.60
C THR A 298 7.38 18.29 -14.57
N HIS A 299 6.90 17.89 -13.40
CA HIS A 299 7.76 17.46 -12.34
C HIS A 299 8.60 16.22 -12.73
N VAL A 300 7.94 15.16 -13.20
CA VAL A 300 8.54 13.86 -13.51
C VAL A 300 9.53 14.00 -14.68
N ALA A 301 9.21 14.78 -15.70
CA ALA A 301 10.11 15.12 -16.79
C ALA A 301 11.37 15.85 -16.30
N ALA A 302 11.22 16.83 -15.39
CA ALA A 302 12.36 17.54 -14.82
C ALA A 302 13.25 16.64 -13.95
N THR A 303 12.66 15.67 -13.24
CA THR A 303 13.39 14.65 -12.49
C THR A 303 14.30 13.81 -13.39
N ALA A 304 13.73 13.26 -14.45
CA ALA A 304 14.46 12.39 -15.35
C ALA A 304 15.53 13.17 -16.12
N ALA A 305 15.18 14.33 -16.69
CA ALA A 305 16.01 15.00 -17.69
C ALA A 305 16.02 16.54 -17.67
N GLY A 306 15.47 17.23 -16.66
CA GLY A 306 15.57 18.69 -16.54
C GLY A 306 17.02 19.16 -16.38
N ASN A 307 17.40 20.30 -16.95
CA ASN A 307 18.79 20.80 -16.87
C ASN A 307 19.03 21.89 -15.80
N GLY A 308 18.02 22.27 -15.01
CA GLY A 308 18.17 23.19 -13.89
C GLY A 308 18.51 24.63 -14.29
N LEU A 309 18.18 25.07 -15.52
CA LEU A 309 18.42 26.42 -16.01
C LEU A 309 17.50 27.49 -15.39
N ALA A 310 16.36 27.12 -14.81
CA ALA A 310 15.50 28.06 -14.09
C ALA A 310 16.05 28.41 -12.69
N ALA A 311 16.88 27.54 -12.10
CA ALA A 311 17.42 27.74 -10.75
C ALA A 311 18.34 28.98 -10.65
N PRO A 312 18.31 29.74 -9.53
CA PRO A 312 19.14 30.93 -9.32
C PRO A 312 20.65 30.69 -9.48
N ALA A 313 21.11 29.47 -9.16
CA ALA A 313 22.39 28.94 -9.59
C ALA A 313 22.12 27.77 -10.57
N PRO A 314 22.39 27.92 -11.88
CA PRO A 314 22.06 26.91 -12.87
C PRO A 314 22.61 25.53 -12.54
N GLY A 315 21.78 24.51 -12.70
CA GLY A 315 22.10 23.11 -12.39
C GLY A 315 21.74 22.65 -10.97
N THR A 316 21.40 23.56 -10.04
CA THR A 316 21.07 23.21 -8.63
C THR A 316 19.95 22.17 -8.51
N TYR A 317 18.94 22.25 -9.38
CA TYR A 317 17.79 21.33 -9.43
C TYR A 317 17.72 20.57 -10.75
N ALA A 318 18.86 20.36 -11.42
CA ALA A 318 18.90 19.53 -12.61
C ALA A 318 18.51 18.07 -12.28
N GLY A 319 17.81 17.42 -13.20
CA GLY A 319 17.54 15.99 -13.18
C GLY A 319 18.77 15.14 -13.47
N MET A 320 18.55 13.84 -13.63
CA MET A 320 19.61 12.83 -13.77
C MET A 320 20.31 12.91 -15.15
N ALA A 321 19.53 13.08 -16.22
CA ALA A 321 19.94 13.09 -17.62
C ALA A 321 19.71 14.47 -18.31
N PRO A 322 20.44 15.53 -17.89
CA PRO A 322 20.20 16.92 -18.29
C PRO A 322 20.46 17.24 -19.78
N GLU A 323 20.93 16.29 -20.59
CA GLU A 323 21.10 16.45 -22.05
C GLU A 323 20.38 15.37 -22.88
N ALA A 324 19.50 14.56 -22.28
CA ALA A 324 18.62 13.68 -23.05
C ALA A 324 17.62 14.46 -23.91
N ASP A 325 17.17 13.85 -25.00
CA ASP A 325 16.01 14.33 -25.77
C ASP A 325 14.72 13.92 -25.05
N LEU A 326 13.74 14.82 -24.98
CA LEU A 326 12.45 14.54 -24.35
C LEU A 326 11.38 14.21 -25.38
N VAL A 327 10.64 13.12 -25.16
CA VAL A 327 9.36 12.85 -25.83
C VAL A 327 8.29 12.76 -24.75
N ILE A 328 7.32 13.66 -24.80
CA ILE A 328 6.28 13.77 -23.78
C ILE A 328 4.97 13.25 -24.35
N VAL A 329 4.25 12.46 -23.56
CA VAL A 329 2.85 12.16 -23.80
C VAL A 329 2.06 12.63 -22.61
N LYS A 330 1.18 13.60 -22.82
CA LYS A 330 0.08 13.86 -21.89
C LYS A 330 -0.96 12.76 -22.12
N ALA A 331 -0.88 11.70 -21.31
CA ALA A 331 -1.78 10.56 -21.39
C ALA A 331 -3.07 10.77 -20.60
N SER A 332 -3.08 11.73 -19.66
CA SER A 332 -4.30 12.16 -19.01
C SER A 332 -5.18 12.98 -19.95
N ARG A 333 -6.47 12.62 -20.04
CA ARG A 333 -7.41 13.22 -21.01
C ARG A 333 -8.10 14.49 -20.49
N ALA A 334 -7.97 14.81 -19.21
CA ALA A 334 -8.54 15.99 -18.56
C ALA A 334 -7.65 17.24 -18.71
N ASN A 335 -8.15 18.44 -18.39
CA ASN A 335 -7.38 19.71 -18.48
C ASN A 335 -7.89 20.75 -17.47
N ASP A 336 -8.00 20.32 -16.22
CA ASP A 336 -8.48 21.06 -15.05
C ASP A 336 -7.57 20.83 -13.83
N GLY A 337 -7.09 19.60 -13.64
CA GLY A 337 -6.09 19.22 -12.64
C GLY A 337 -6.30 17.84 -11.99
N ASP A 338 -7.41 17.18 -12.31
CA ASP A 338 -7.72 15.82 -11.86
C ASP A 338 -7.39 14.86 -13.02
N ASP A 339 -6.28 14.12 -12.91
CA ASP A 339 -5.68 13.37 -14.03
C ASP A 339 -5.68 11.84 -13.84
N ASP A 340 -6.43 11.15 -14.72
CA ASP A 340 -6.52 9.69 -14.88
C ASP A 340 -5.50 9.15 -15.89
N PHE A 341 -5.08 7.89 -15.74
CA PHE A 341 -4.36 7.14 -16.77
C PHE A 341 -5.09 5.85 -17.13
N ARG A 342 -5.60 5.75 -18.36
CA ARG A 342 -6.22 4.52 -18.87
C ARG A 342 -5.16 3.57 -19.41
N THR A 343 -5.31 2.27 -19.16
CA THR A 343 -4.43 1.19 -19.67
C THR A 343 -4.13 1.33 -21.17
N THR A 344 -5.14 1.60 -22.00
CA THR A 344 -4.98 1.78 -23.45
C THR A 344 -4.23 3.06 -23.83
N ASP A 345 -4.39 4.16 -23.06
CA ASP A 345 -3.67 5.41 -23.28
C ASP A 345 -2.19 5.29 -22.89
N VAL A 346 -1.88 4.53 -21.84
CA VAL A 346 -0.50 4.16 -21.48
C VAL A 346 0.15 3.33 -22.60
N ILE A 347 -0.55 2.34 -23.16
CA ILE A 347 -0.03 1.52 -24.27
C ILE A 347 0.19 2.36 -25.54
N ASN A 348 -0.78 3.22 -25.91
CA ASN A 348 -0.65 4.15 -27.04
C ASN A 348 0.51 5.14 -26.86
N ALA A 349 0.71 5.62 -25.62
CA ALA A 349 1.81 6.51 -25.28
C ALA A 349 3.18 5.81 -25.38
N MET A 350 3.28 4.56 -24.93
CA MET A 350 4.49 3.75 -25.07
C MET A 350 4.87 3.52 -26.54
N GLU A 351 3.89 3.17 -27.38
CA GLU A 351 4.11 2.94 -28.81
C GLU A 351 4.45 4.24 -29.55
N PHE A 352 3.85 5.38 -29.18
CA PHE A 352 4.25 6.70 -29.67
C PHE A 352 5.72 7.02 -29.35
N ILE A 353 6.15 6.78 -28.10
CA ILE A 353 7.54 7.03 -27.70
C ILE A 353 8.50 6.09 -28.47
N ARG A 354 8.16 4.80 -28.60
CA ARG A 354 8.92 3.84 -29.44
C ARG A 354 9.07 4.35 -30.86
N GLN A 355 7.99 4.85 -31.46
CA GLN A 355 7.97 5.36 -32.82
C GLN A 355 8.84 6.62 -32.97
N ARG A 356 8.74 7.60 -32.07
CA ARG A 356 9.59 8.80 -32.11
C ARG A 356 11.06 8.51 -31.83
N ALA A 357 11.37 7.55 -30.96
CA ALA A 357 12.74 7.11 -30.76
C ALA A 357 13.33 6.42 -32.02
N ALA A 358 12.52 5.61 -32.71
CA ALA A 358 12.91 4.98 -33.97
C ALA A 358 13.15 6.01 -35.09
N GLU A 359 12.28 7.02 -35.23
CA GLU A 359 12.44 8.14 -36.18
C GLU A 359 13.69 8.99 -35.90
N LEU A 360 14.04 9.17 -34.63
CA LEU A 360 15.28 9.84 -34.21
C LEU A 360 16.53 8.96 -34.33
N GLY A 361 16.36 7.65 -34.56
CA GLY A 361 17.45 6.67 -34.60
C GLY A 361 18.13 6.42 -33.25
N LYS A 362 17.39 6.51 -32.13
CA LYS A 362 17.94 6.56 -30.77
C LYS A 362 17.41 5.45 -29.85
N PRO A 363 18.21 4.98 -28.87
CA PRO A 363 17.69 4.20 -27.76
C PRO A 363 16.74 5.04 -26.90
N PHE A 364 15.87 4.39 -26.15
CA PHE A 364 14.90 5.08 -25.30
C PHE A 364 14.62 4.37 -23.98
N VAL A 365 14.19 5.16 -23.00
CA VAL A 365 13.63 4.68 -21.75
C VAL A 365 12.32 5.40 -21.47
N ILE A 366 11.28 4.64 -21.10
CA ILE A 366 9.95 5.16 -20.78
C ILE A 366 9.74 5.19 -19.27
N ASN A 367 9.21 6.29 -18.77
CA ASN A 367 8.81 6.47 -17.39
C ASN A 367 7.29 6.34 -17.22
N LEU A 368 6.86 5.35 -16.42
CA LEU A 368 5.49 5.18 -15.97
C LEU A 368 5.40 5.47 -14.45
N SER A 369 5.21 6.74 -14.09
CA SER A 369 5.07 7.18 -12.68
C SER A 369 3.64 6.99 -12.15
N LEU A 370 3.02 5.87 -12.51
CA LEU A 370 1.60 5.55 -12.37
C LEU A 370 1.42 4.07 -11.98
N GLY A 371 0.25 3.73 -11.46
CA GLY A 371 -0.14 2.35 -11.20
C GLY A 371 -1.44 2.23 -10.40
N GLY A 372 -1.99 1.02 -10.32
CA GLY A 372 -3.24 0.67 -9.62
C GLY A 372 -3.18 -0.74 -9.02
N GLN A 373 -4.15 -1.07 -8.18
CA GLN A 373 -4.19 -2.29 -7.37
C GLN A 373 -5.14 -3.37 -7.96
N LEU A 374 -5.74 -3.12 -9.13
CA LEU A 374 -6.63 -4.06 -9.83
C LEU A 374 -5.88 -5.06 -10.72
N GLY A 375 -6.46 -6.26 -10.85
CA GLY A 375 -5.87 -7.38 -11.59
C GLY A 375 -5.11 -8.35 -10.68
N PRO A 376 -4.44 -9.36 -11.25
CA PRO A 376 -3.88 -10.49 -10.50
C PRO A 376 -2.49 -10.25 -9.88
N HIS A 377 -1.85 -9.10 -10.12
CA HIS A 377 -0.49 -8.77 -9.63
C HIS A 377 0.60 -9.79 -10.03
N ASP A 378 0.42 -10.53 -11.13
CA ASP A 378 1.35 -11.55 -11.64
C ASP A 378 1.95 -11.23 -13.03
N GLY A 379 1.85 -9.99 -13.51
CA GLY A 379 2.46 -9.55 -14.77
C GLY A 379 1.62 -9.84 -16.03
N THR A 380 0.37 -10.29 -15.88
CA THR A 380 -0.50 -10.67 -17.00
C THR A 380 -1.44 -9.55 -17.50
N ASN A 381 -1.52 -8.39 -16.82
CA ASN A 381 -2.38 -7.29 -17.27
C ASN A 381 -1.98 -6.77 -18.67
N PRO A 382 -2.91 -6.18 -19.48
CA PRO A 382 -2.62 -5.82 -20.87
C PRO A 382 -1.50 -4.80 -21.07
N ASP A 383 -1.35 -3.84 -20.15
CA ASP A 383 -0.24 -2.88 -20.13
C ASP A 383 1.07 -3.52 -19.68
N GLU A 384 1.03 -4.48 -18.74
CA GLU A 384 2.19 -5.28 -18.33
C GLU A 384 2.73 -6.12 -19.49
N ARG A 385 1.84 -6.84 -20.19
CA ARG A 385 2.19 -7.59 -21.40
C ARG A 385 2.66 -6.67 -22.53
N ALA A 386 2.14 -5.44 -22.61
CA ALA A 386 2.63 -4.45 -23.58
C ALA A 386 4.05 -3.94 -23.25
N ILE A 387 4.39 -3.73 -21.97
CA ILE A 387 5.76 -3.45 -21.52
C ILE A 387 6.68 -4.60 -21.91
N ASP A 388 6.31 -5.83 -21.58
CA ASP A 388 7.09 -7.03 -21.86
C ASP A 388 7.36 -7.17 -23.36
N ASN A 389 6.33 -7.02 -24.20
CA ASN A 389 6.46 -7.02 -25.66
C ASN A 389 7.34 -5.88 -26.19
N LEU A 390 7.22 -4.67 -25.64
CA LEU A 390 7.98 -3.50 -26.08
C LEU A 390 9.49 -3.67 -25.85
N VAL A 391 9.88 -4.17 -24.66
CA VAL A 391 11.28 -4.34 -24.29
C VAL A 391 11.90 -5.61 -24.89
N ASN A 392 11.13 -6.70 -25.01
CA ASN A 392 11.58 -7.93 -25.67
C ASN A 392 11.65 -7.77 -27.21
N GLY A 393 10.91 -6.82 -27.77
CA GLY A 393 10.92 -6.51 -29.21
C GLY A 393 12.22 -5.88 -29.73
N GLY A 394 13.26 -5.69 -28.91
CA GLY A 394 14.62 -5.34 -29.33
C GLY A 394 15.41 -4.50 -28.34
N ASN A 395 16.74 -4.56 -28.44
CA ASN A 395 17.68 -3.82 -27.58
C ASN A 395 17.58 -2.29 -27.70
N GLY A 396 18.16 -1.58 -26.72
CA GLY A 396 18.15 -0.12 -26.63
C GLY A 396 16.86 0.45 -26.05
N ARG A 397 16.12 -0.37 -25.28
CA ARG A 397 14.77 -0.08 -24.78
C ARG A 397 14.64 -0.46 -23.31
N ALA A 398 13.92 0.35 -22.55
CA ALA A 398 13.52 0.04 -21.18
C ALA A 398 12.21 0.74 -20.82
N VAL A 399 11.47 0.17 -19.87
CA VAL A 399 10.35 0.82 -19.18
C VAL A 399 10.61 0.75 -17.68
N VAL A 400 10.41 1.87 -16.99
CA VAL A 400 10.62 2.03 -15.55
C VAL A 400 9.30 2.42 -14.92
N VAL A 401 8.88 1.69 -13.87
CA VAL A 401 7.52 1.76 -13.31
C VAL A 401 7.56 1.96 -11.80
N ALA A 402 6.60 2.72 -11.26
CA ALA A 402 6.43 2.90 -9.83
C ALA A 402 5.95 1.60 -9.15
N ALA A 403 6.46 1.29 -7.95
CA ALA A 403 5.98 0.13 -7.19
C ALA A 403 4.58 0.30 -6.59
N GLY A 404 4.17 1.53 -6.24
CA GLY A 404 2.91 1.84 -5.57
C GLY A 404 3.13 2.58 -4.24
N ASN A 405 2.12 3.35 -3.83
CA ASN A 405 2.13 4.16 -2.61
C ASN A 405 1.21 3.56 -1.51
N GLU A 406 0.91 2.27 -1.61
CA GLU A 406 -0.11 1.60 -0.82
C GLU A 406 0.47 0.75 0.33
N GLY A 407 1.78 0.83 0.58
CA GLY A 407 2.50 0.00 1.57
C GLY A 407 2.17 0.26 3.05
N ASP A 408 1.41 1.31 3.38
CA ASP A 408 0.80 1.53 4.71
C ASP A 408 -0.70 1.16 4.72
N SER A 409 -1.30 0.98 3.55
CA SER A 409 -2.73 0.79 3.35
C SER A 409 -3.15 -0.63 3.69
N SER A 410 -4.27 -0.78 4.41
CA SER A 410 -4.82 -2.10 4.77
C SER A 410 -5.74 -2.64 3.67
N ILE A 411 -5.26 -2.58 2.43
CA ILE A 411 -6.06 -2.87 1.23
C ILE A 411 -5.74 -4.23 0.60
N HIS A 412 -4.84 -5.02 1.18
CA HIS A 412 -4.61 -6.41 0.79
C HIS A 412 -4.91 -7.32 1.99
N ALA A 413 -5.51 -8.48 1.72
CA ALA A 413 -5.83 -9.47 2.73
C ALA A 413 -5.70 -10.90 2.17
N ARG A 414 -5.01 -11.77 2.92
CA ARG A 414 -4.70 -13.14 2.52
C ARG A 414 -5.03 -14.11 3.65
N SER A 415 -5.67 -15.24 3.33
CA SER A 415 -5.83 -16.33 4.30
C SER A 415 -6.04 -17.67 3.62
N THR A 416 -6.30 -18.71 4.42
CA THR A 416 -6.74 -20.02 3.95
C THR A 416 -8.16 -20.32 4.42
N VAL A 417 -8.97 -20.88 3.53
CA VAL A 417 -10.26 -21.49 3.91
C VAL A 417 -10.00 -22.95 4.27
N PRO A 418 -10.42 -23.44 5.45
CA PRO A 418 -10.28 -24.85 5.82
C PRO A 418 -11.16 -25.77 4.96
N ALA A 419 -10.73 -27.01 4.76
CA ALA A 419 -11.50 -28.09 4.13
C ALA A 419 -12.92 -28.21 4.71
N GLY A 420 -13.95 -28.03 3.87
CA GLY A 420 -15.37 -28.04 4.24
C GLY A 420 -15.80 -26.90 5.18
N GLY A 421 -14.92 -25.92 5.42
CA GLY A 421 -15.10 -24.84 6.38
C GLY A 421 -15.33 -23.48 5.72
N SER A 422 -15.50 -22.46 6.56
CA SER A 422 -15.60 -21.06 6.15
C SER A 422 -14.56 -20.17 6.81
N GLN A 423 -14.22 -19.08 6.13
CA GLN A 423 -13.38 -17.98 6.61
C GLN A 423 -14.09 -16.66 6.32
N THR A 424 -14.11 -15.74 7.28
CA THR A 424 -14.71 -14.40 7.11
C THR A 424 -13.62 -13.32 7.04
N LEU A 425 -13.83 -12.37 6.14
CA LEU A 425 -13.12 -11.12 5.95
C LEU A 425 -14.05 -9.96 6.37
N ASP A 426 -13.70 -9.26 7.44
CA ASP A 426 -14.34 -8.00 7.81
C ASP A 426 -13.67 -6.85 7.01
N PHE A 427 -14.47 -6.14 6.22
CA PHE A 427 -14.05 -5.09 5.28
C PHE A 427 -14.83 -3.80 5.55
N ASN A 428 -14.14 -2.66 5.65
CA ASN A 428 -14.79 -1.38 5.91
C ASN A 428 -15.06 -0.59 4.61
N VAL A 429 -16.33 -0.25 4.38
CA VAL A 429 -16.76 0.74 3.39
C VAL A 429 -16.90 2.10 4.05
N ASN A 430 -16.30 3.14 3.48
CA ASN A 430 -16.60 4.54 3.81
C ASN A 430 -16.77 5.32 2.50
N GLY A 431 -17.87 6.03 2.29
CA GLY A 431 -18.08 6.82 1.09
C GLY A 431 -18.26 5.97 -0.17
N ALA A 432 -17.66 6.38 -1.29
CA ALA A 432 -18.16 6.04 -2.61
C ALA A 432 -17.29 5.10 -3.46
N ALA A 433 -17.92 4.00 -3.91
CA ALA A 433 -17.60 3.19 -5.08
C ALA A 433 -16.29 2.39 -5.02
N HIS A 434 -16.33 1.31 -4.25
CA HIS A 434 -15.13 0.56 -3.85
C HIS A 434 -15.01 -0.81 -4.52
N VAL A 435 -13.80 -1.17 -4.93
CA VAL A 435 -13.45 -2.49 -5.44
C VAL A 435 -12.96 -3.35 -4.28
N VAL A 436 -13.36 -4.62 -4.26
CA VAL A 436 -12.55 -5.72 -3.72
C VAL A 436 -12.37 -6.74 -4.85
N ASP A 437 -11.15 -7.15 -5.16
CA ASP A 437 -10.82 -8.12 -6.21
C ASP A 437 -10.16 -9.35 -5.56
N LEU A 438 -10.71 -10.55 -5.73
CA LEU A 438 -10.42 -11.72 -4.88
C LEU A 438 -10.01 -12.94 -5.70
N TYR A 439 -8.74 -13.33 -5.60
CA TYR A 439 -8.12 -14.40 -6.38
C TYR A 439 -7.95 -15.67 -5.56
N GLN A 440 -8.16 -16.84 -6.19
CA GLN A 440 -8.10 -18.16 -5.54
C GLN A 440 -7.01 -19.03 -6.19
N HIS A 441 -6.11 -19.61 -5.38
CA HIS A 441 -4.85 -20.22 -5.84
C HIS A 441 -4.95 -21.68 -6.32
N GLN A 442 -6.17 -22.21 -6.45
CA GLN A 442 -6.43 -23.62 -6.74
C GLN A 442 -7.55 -23.73 -7.79
N ALA A 443 -7.72 -24.92 -8.37
CA ALA A 443 -8.78 -25.16 -9.36
C ALA A 443 -10.18 -25.21 -8.74
N ASP A 444 -10.26 -25.64 -7.48
CA ASP A 444 -11.43 -25.64 -6.61
C ASP A 444 -11.80 -24.20 -6.20
N ARG A 445 -13.05 -23.96 -5.76
CA ARG A 445 -13.58 -22.58 -5.59
C ARG A 445 -14.51 -22.42 -4.39
N PHE A 446 -14.51 -21.23 -3.80
CA PHE A 446 -15.37 -20.89 -2.66
C PHE A 446 -16.76 -20.40 -3.08
N ALA A 447 -17.74 -20.69 -2.23
CA ALA A 447 -19.00 -19.97 -2.20
C ALA A 447 -18.85 -18.67 -1.38
N VAL A 448 -19.28 -17.53 -1.93
CA VAL A 448 -19.08 -16.20 -1.31
C VAL A 448 -20.40 -15.62 -0.80
N THR A 449 -20.51 -15.39 0.51
CA THR A 449 -21.63 -14.67 1.14
C THR A 449 -21.16 -13.34 1.69
N VAL A 450 -21.72 -12.22 1.24
CA VAL A 450 -21.33 -10.87 1.70
C VAL A 450 -22.46 -10.23 2.49
N THR A 451 -22.18 -9.82 3.73
CA THR A 451 -23.16 -9.23 4.66
C THR A 451 -22.88 -7.76 4.90
N SER A 452 -23.91 -6.92 4.89
CA SER A 452 -23.83 -5.48 5.18
C SER A 452 -23.83 -5.15 6.68
N PRO A 453 -23.42 -3.93 7.07
CA PRO A 453 -23.58 -3.39 8.42
C PRO A 453 -25.01 -3.50 9.00
N ASP A 454 -26.05 -3.41 8.18
CA ASP A 454 -27.46 -3.54 8.58
C ASP A 454 -28.01 -4.98 8.47
N GLY A 455 -27.16 -5.97 8.14
CA GLY A 455 -27.49 -7.39 8.16
C GLY A 455 -28.08 -7.96 6.87
N VAL A 456 -28.06 -7.19 5.77
CA VAL A 456 -28.50 -7.63 4.44
C VAL A 456 -27.41 -8.47 3.77
N THR A 457 -27.74 -9.69 3.37
CA THR A 457 -26.81 -10.64 2.75
C THR A 457 -26.93 -10.67 1.22
N LEU A 458 -25.81 -10.81 0.53
CA LEU A 458 -25.69 -11.28 -0.85
C LEU A 458 -25.09 -12.70 -0.84
N GLY A 459 -25.53 -13.57 -1.75
CA GLY A 459 -25.04 -14.95 -1.85
C GLY A 459 -25.72 -15.96 -0.90
N PRO A 460 -25.14 -17.17 -0.69
CA PRO A 460 -23.85 -17.63 -1.22
C PRO A 460 -23.80 -17.64 -2.75
N VAL A 461 -22.78 -16.97 -3.30
CA VAL A 461 -22.44 -16.96 -4.72
C VAL A 461 -21.47 -18.10 -4.97
N SER A 462 -21.95 -19.20 -5.55
CA SER A 462 -21.20 -20.43 -5.81
C SER A 462 -20.82 -20.61 -7.28
N TYR A 463 -19.68 -21.25 -7.54
CA TYR A 463 -19.28 -21.65 -8.89
C TYR A 463 -20.04 -22.88 -9.39
N ASN A 464 -20.11 -23.07 -10.72
CA ASN A 464 -20.29 -24.37 -11.37
C ASN A 464 -19.90 -24.29 -12.86
N ALA A 465 -19.86 -25.46 -13.52
CA ALA A 465 -19.22 -25.68 -14.82
C ALA A 465 -19.84 -24.94 -16.03
N ASN A 466 -20.96 -24.22 -15.86
CA ASN A 466 -21.65 -23.50 -16.93
C ASN A 466 -21.46 -21.96 -16.83
N GLY A 467 -20.64 -21.48 -15.89
CA GLY A 467 -20.82 -20.15 -15.31
C GLY A 467 -21.87 -20.18 -14.20
N PHE A 468 -22.26 -19.02 -13.67
CA PHE A 468 -23.15 -18.92 -12.50
C PHE A 468 -24.47 -19.69 -12.70
N SER A 469 -24.76 -20.65 -11.81
CA SER A 469 -26.14 -21.12 -11.59
C SER A 469 -26.41 -21.31 -10.10
N LEU A 470 -27.63 -21.01 -9.68
CA LEU A 470 -27.91 -20.44 -8.35
C LEU A 470 -28.89 -21.32 -7.54
N PRO A 471 -28.58 -21.61 -6.25
CA PRO A 471 -29.56 -22.21 -5.34
C PRO A 471 -30.67 -21.23 -4.87
N ASN A 472 -30.35 -19.94 -4.74
CA ASN A 472 -31.25 -18.91 -4.17
C ASN A 472 -31.20 -17.51 -4.81
N GLY A 473 -30.35 -17.27 -5.83
CA GLY A 473 -30.79 -16.49 -6.99
C GLY A 473 -30.27 -15.06 -7.24
N GLN A 474 -29.43 -14.44 -6.40
CA GLN A 474 -29.01 -13.03 -6.59
C GLN A 474 -27.50 -12.81 -6.58
N ALA A 475 -26.97 -12.23 -7.67
CA ALA A 475 -25.58 -11.75 -7.82
C ALA A 475 -25.44 -10.22 -7.60
N SER A 476 -26.57 -9.53 -7.38
CA SER A 476 -26.66 -8.10 -7.06
C SER A 476 -27.68 -7.90 -5.94
N ASN A 477 -27.43 -6.97 -5.03
CA ASN A 477 -28.44 -6.44 -4.11
C ASN A 477 -28.44 -4.89 -4.14
N GLN A 478 -29.17 -4.26 -3.21
CA GLN A 478 -29.29 -2.80 -3.13
C GLN A 478 -27.96 -2.05 -2.84
N TYR A 479 -26.88 -2.78 -2.55
CA TYR A 479 -25.60 -2.23 -2.08
C TYR A 479 -24.36 -2.78 -2.79
N LEU A 480 -24.43 -3.97 -3.41
CA LEU A 480 -23.26 -4.72 -3.85
C LEU A 480 -23.57 -5.61 -5.05
N GLU A 481 -22.56 -5.83 -5.90
CA GLU A 481 -22.50 -6.92 -6.87
C GLU A 481 -21.25 -7.78 -6.73
N ALA A 482 -21.31 -8.99 -7.30
CA ALA A 482 -20.19 -9.90 -7.47
C ALA A 482 -20.07 -10.34 -8.93
N TYR A 483 -18.86 -10.25 -9.49
CA TYR A 483 -18.51 -10.71 -10.84
C TYR A 483 -17.40 -11.77 -10.73
N ASN A 484 -17.30 -12.62 -11.74
CA ASN A 484 -16.21 -13.58 -11.94
C ASN A 484 -15.70 -13.28 -13.36
N ALA A 485 -14.48 -12.78 -13.51
CA ALA A 485 -13.93 -12.38 -14.81
C ALA A 485 -13.49 -13.58 -15.67
N ASN A 486 -13.41 -14.78 -15.08
CA ASN A 486 -13.42 -16.10 -15.72
C ASN A 486 -12.71 -16.15 -17.09
N ASP A 487 -11.39 -16.31 -17.10
CA ASP A 487 -10.68 -16.53 -18.35
C ASP A 487 -11.16 -17.81 -19.07
N ASN A 488 -11.01 -17.80 -20.38
CA ASN A 488 -11.50 -18.79 -21.31
C ASN A 488 -10.51 -19.95 -21.40
N LYS A 489 -10.77 -21.01 -20.61
CA LYS A 489 -10.02 -22.29 -20.49
C LYS A 489 -9.79 -23.13 -21.78
N SER A 490 -9.88 -22.50 -22.95
CA SER A 490 -9.30 -22.98 -24.21
C SER A 490 -7.98 -22.30 -24.58
N ASP A 491 -7.54 -21.29 -23.80
CA ASP A 491 -6.14 -20.84 -23.78
C ASP A 491 -5.23 -21.98 -23.24
N SER A 492 -3.95 -21.89 -23.58
CA SER A 492 -2.88 -22.78 -23.13
C SER A 492 -1.81 -22.06 -22.30
N ASP A 493 -1.95 -20.74 -22.12
CA ASP A 493 -1.14 -19.98 -21.17
C ASP A 493 -1.51 -20.36 -19.73
N ALA A 494 -0.53 -20.85 -18.97
CA ALA A 494 -0.73 -21.27 -17.58
C ALA A 494 -0.60 -20.10 -16.58
N SER A 495 -0.48 -18.85 -17.06
CA SER A 495 -0.28 -17.67 -16.21
C SER A 495 -1.53 -16.83 -15.97
N ASN A 496 -2.57 -16.89 -16.83
CA ASN A 496 -3.83 -16.14 -16.68
C ASN A 496 -5.00 -16.94 -16.05
N ASP A 497 -4.85 -18.25 -15.84
CA ASP A 497 -5.94 -19.17 -15.47
C ASP A 497 -6.40 -19.07 -13.98
N GLN A 498 -6.04 -17.99 -13.26
CA GLN A 498 -6.43 -17.75 -11.86
C GLN A 498 -7.89 -17.28 -11.75
N PRO A 499 -8.77 -17.98 -11.00
CA PRO A 499 -10.15 -17.54 -10.81
C PRO A 499 -10.31 -16.38 -9.82
N ASP A 500 -10.83 -15.26 -10.34
CA ASP A 500 -11.16 -14.04 -9.61
C ASP A 500 -12.63 -13.96 -9.18
N ILE A 501 -12.91 -13.16 -8.15
CA ILE A 501 -14.24 -12.65 -7.83
C ILE A 501 -14.14 -11.16 -7.50
N VAL A 502 -14.53 -10.30 -8.45
CA VAL A 502 -14.58 -8.86 -8.25
C VAL A 502 -15.87 -8.46 -7.52
N LEU A 503 -15.75 -8.09 -6.26
CA LEU A 503 -16.81 -7.56 -5.39
C LEU A 503 -16.89 -6.03 -5.48
N LEU A 504 -18.11 -5.55 -5.67
CA LEU A 504 -18.33 -4.31 -6.39
C LEU A 504 -19.43 -3.47 -5.70
N PHE A 505 -19.02 -2.62 -4.74
CA PHE A 505 -19.88 -1.87 -3.81
C PHE A 505 -20.47 -0.57 -4.38
N LYS A 506 -21.79 -0.41 -4.33
CA LYS A 506 -22.55 0.77 -4.73
C LYS A 506 -22.64 1.77 -3.55
N PRO A 507 -22.26 3.05 -3.63
CA PRO A 507 -22.37 4.07 -2.55
C PRO A 507 -23.72 4.37 -1.85
N GLU A 508 -24.75 3.53 -1.97
CA GLU A 508 -25.87 3.45 -1.00
C GLU A 508 -25.58 2.37 0.06
N ALA A 509 -24.61 1.49 -0.20
CA ALA A 509 -23.97 0.61 0.77
C ALA A 509 -23.69 1.40 2.05
N PRO A 510 -24.30 1.03 3.19
CA PRO A 510 -24.04 1.74 4.43
C PRO A 510 -22.55 1.72 4.77
N ASP A 511 -22.06 2.88 5.20
CA ASP A 511 -20.73 3.05 5.77
C ASP A 511 -20.56 2.12 6.98
N GLY A 512 -19.37 1.55 7.15
CA GLY A 512 -19.00 0.67 8.25
C GLY A 512 -18.54 -0.72 7.80
N MET A 513 -18.66 -1.69 8.72
CA MET A 513 -18.10 -3.04 8.57
C MET A 513 -19.02 -4.00 7.81
N TRP A 514 -18.57 -4.39 6.62
CA TRP A 514 -19.07 -5.48 5.80
C TRP A 514 -18.36 -6.79 6.15
N LYS A 515 -19.00 -7.94 5.86
CA LYS A 515 -18.43 -9.28 6.09
C LYS A 515 -18.48 -10.12 4.82
N ILE A 516 -17.35 -10.39 4.20
CA ILE A 516 -17.20 -11.30 3.06
C ILE A 516 -16.83 -12.67 3.62
N THR A 517 -17.73 -13.66 3.54
CA THR A 517 -17.50 -15.02 4.02
C THR A 517 -17.30 -15.95 2.84
N LEU A 518 -16.15 -16.63 2.82
CA LEU A 518 -15.78 -17.66 1.87
C LEU A 518 -16.06 -19.02 2.52
N GLN A 519 -16.75 -19.91 1.84
CA GLN A 519 -17.04 -21.28 2.29
C GLN A 519 -16.58 -22.28 1.21
N ASP A 520 -15.74 -23.24 1.60
CA ASP A 520 -15.52 -24.44 0.79
C ASP A 520 -16.74 -25.36 0.98
N ALA A 521 -17.60 -25.45 -0.05
CA ALA A 521 -18.85 -26.20 0.02
C ALA A 521 -18.66 -27.69 -0.34
N ASP A 522 -17.61 -28.02 -1.08
CA ASP A 522 -17.40 -29.36 -1.65
C ASP A 522 -16.44 -30.23 -0.83
N GLY A 523 -15.71 -29.65 0.14
CA GLY A 523 -14.86 -30.40 1.08
C GLY A 523 -13.47 -30.70 0.54
N ASN A 524 -12.90 -29.77 -0.21
CA ASN A 524 -11.60 -29.87 -0.85
C ASN A 524 -10.45 -29.72 0.16
N ALA A 525 -9.19 -29.76 -0.30
CA ALA A 525 -8.06 -29.43 0.56
C ALA A 525 -8.11 -27.95 1.03
N ASN A 526 -7.32 -27.59 2.05
CA ASN A 526 -7.20 -26.18 2.47
C ASN A 526 -6.67 -25.33 1.30
N GLN A 527 -7.41 -24.29 0.92
CA GLN A 527 -7.12 -23.42 -0.22
C GLN A 527 -6.79 -22.00 0.26
N SER A 528 -5.87 -21.31 -0.41
CA SER A 528 -5.56 -19.89 -0.14
C SER A 528 -6.24 -18.94 -1.13
N TYR A 529 -6.58 -17.75 -0.64
CA TYR A 529 -6.97 -16.60 -1.45
C TYR A 529 -6.12 -15.38 -1.10
N ASP A 530 -6.02 -14.47 -2.04
CA ASP A 530 -5.62 -13.07 -1.83
C ASP A 530 -6.80 -12.17 -2.24
N ALA A 531 -6.95 -11.02 -1.58
CA ALA A 531 -7.99 -10.04 -1.87
C ALA A 531 -7.41 -8.62 -1.81
N TRP A 532 -7.55 -7.85 -2.89
CA TRP A 532 -7.12 -6.45 -2.99
C TRP A 532 -8.31 -5.51 -2.97
N ALA A 533 -8.17 -4.31 -2.43
CA ALA A 533 -9.20 -3.29 -2.40
C ALA A 533 -8.73 -2.00 -3.07
N GLU A 534 -9.61 -1.35 -3.84
CA GLU A 534 -9.30 -0.06 -4.46
C GLU A 534 -10.43 0.94 -4.24
N GLY A 535 -10.06 2.14 -3.77
CA GLY A 535 -10.93 3.24 -3.38
C GLY A 535 -10.28 4.09 -2.27
N GLU A 536 -10.81 5.29 -2.02
CA GLU A 536 -10.40 6.09 -0.84
C GLU A 536 -11.18 5.66 0.40
N GLY A 537 -10.49 5.52 1.54
CA GLY A 537 -11.13 5.27 2.84
C GLY A 537 -11.57 3.83 3.13
N VAL A 538 -11.24 2.88 2.24
CA VAL A 538 -11.47 1.43 2.43
C VAL A 538 -10.29 0.73 3.09
N TYR A 539 -10.61 -0.36 3.80
CA TYR A 539 -9.63 -1.27 4.38
C TYR A 539 -10.26 -2.60 4.79
N PHE A 540 -9.50 -3.69 4.69
CA PHE A 540 -9.73 -4.90 5.47
C PHE A 540 -9.32 -4.69 6.93
N SER A 541 -10.01 -5.34 7.86
CA SER A 541 -9.67 -5.32 9.30
C SER A 541 -9.28 -6.69 9.86
N THR A 542 -9.47 -7.76 9.08
CA THR A 542 -9.09 -9.15 9.39
C THR A 542 -8.28 -9.74 8.24
N ASN A 543 -7.34 -10.62 8.54
CA ASN A 543 -6.49 -11.30 7.54
C ASN A 543 -5.68 -10.35 6.65
N VAL A 544 -5.45 -9.11 7.11
CA VAL A 544 -4.73 -8.07 6.38
C VAL A 544 -3.26 -8.47 6.21
N ASP A 545 -2.76 -8.42 4.99
CA ASP A 545 -1.33 -8.40 4.70
C ASP A 545 -0.96 -6.96 4.29
N ARG A 546 0.20 -6.49 4.77
CA ARG A 546 0.78 -5.18 4.48
C ARG A 546 2.25 -5.27 4.10
N ASP A 547 2.83 -6.46 4.13
CA ASP A 547 4.27 -6.69 4.01
C ASP A 547 4.64 -7.53 2.77
N SER A 548 3.64 -7.98 2.01
CA SER A 548 3.82 -8.51 0.66
C SER A 548 2.67 -8.19 -0.31
N HIS A 549 2.86 -8.53 -1.60
CA HIS A 549 1.84 -8.53 -2.66
C HIS A 549 1.03 -7.23 -2.87
N LEU A 550 1.65 -6.06 -2.69
CA LEU A 550 1.03 -4.74 -2.90
C LEU A 550 1.63 -3.95 -4.07
N VAL A 551 2.58 -4.52 -4.82
CA VAL A 551 3.15 -3.87 -6.01
C VAL A 551 2.07 -3.78 -7.08
N GLY A 552 1.57 -2.57 -7.35
CA GLY A 552 0.48 -2.35 -8.28
C GLY A 552 0.87 -2.57 -9.74
N SER A 553 -0.12 -2.87 -10.59
CA SER A 553 0.02 -2.89 -12.05
C SER A 553 0.26 -1.47 -12.60
N PRO A 554 1.14 -1.24 -13.61
CA PRO A 554 1.91 -2.24 -14.36
C PRO A 554 3.29 -2.57 -13.77
N GLY A 555 3.49 -2.34 -12.47
CA GLY A 555 4.73 -2.63 -11.76
C GLY A 555 5.02 -4.13 -11.58
N THR A 556 4.06 -5.03 -11.88
CA THR A 556 4.28 -6.48 -11.83
C THR A 556 4.71 -7.07 -13.19
N ALA A 557 4.79 -6.28 -14.25
CA ALA A 557 5.33 -6.69 -15.57
C ALA A 557 6.74 -7.30 -15.48
N ARG A 558 7.03 -8.33 -16.29
CA ARG A 558 8.30 -9.09 -16.21
C ARG A 558 9.46 -8.33 -16.86
N GLY A 559 9.15 -7.51 -17.85
CA GLY A 559 10.03 -6.62 -18.61
C GLY A 559 10.32 -5.29 -17.90
N ALA A 560 9.42 -4.79 -17.05
CA ALA A 560 9.58 -3.54 -16.32
C ALA A 560 10.78 -3.54 -15.35
N ILE A 561 11.38 -2.36 -15.15
CA ILE A 561 12.24 -2.04 -14.02
C ILE A 561 11.34 -1.37 -12.97
N THR A 562 10.93 -2.09 -11.93
CA THR A 562 9.98 -1.57 -10.94
C THR A 562 10.72 -0.98 -9.75
N VAL A 563 10.26 0.19 -9.27
CA VAL A 563 11.03 1.05 -8.36
C VAL A 563 10.30 1.37 -7.06
N GLY A 564 10.86 0.91 -5.95
CA GLY A 564 10.45 1.31 -4.59
C GLY A 564 11.06 2.63 -4.12
N ALA A 565 10.48 3.24 -3.09
CA ALA A 565 10.90 4.53 -2.55
C ALA A 565 11.65 4.41 -1.21
N PHE A 566 12.77 5.12 -1.07
CA PHE A 566 13.45 5.33 0.21
C PHE A 566 13.52 6.80 0.63
N VAL A 567 13.76 7.03 1.93
CA VAL A 567 13.73 8.37 2.55
C VAL A 567 15.04 9.13 2.33
N SER A 568 15.04 10.14 1.46
CA SER A 568 16.18 11.05 1.19
C SER A 568 16.26 12.26 2.12
N ARG A 569 15.15 12.61 2.77
CA ARG A 569 14.98 13.73 3.71
C ARG A 569 13.67 13.52 4.45
N SER A 570 13.63 13.76 5.76
CA SER A 570 12.38 13.81 6.52
C SER A 570 12.64 14.40 7.91
N SER A 571 11.58 14.89 8.55
CA SER A 571 11.51 15.18 9.99
C SER A 571 10.65 14.17 10.78
N SER A 572 10.02 13.21 10.08
CA SER A 572 9.06 12.23 10.62
C SER A 572 9.37 10.77 10.30
N GLN A 573 10.34 10.51 9.42
CA GLN A 573 10.79 9.16 9.01
C GLN A 573 12.32 9.09 8.99
N THR A 574 12.89 7.90 9.20
CA THR A 574 14.34 7.72 9.24
C THR A 574 14.96 7.83 7.84
N THR A 575 15.86 8.80 7.63
CA THR A 575 16.63 8.91 6.38
C THR A 575 17.37 7.61 6.09
N GLY A 576 17.22 7.08 4.87
CA GLY A 576 17.75 5.79 4.44
C GLY A 576 16.79 4.61 4.63
N ALA A 577 15.75 4.71 5.45
CA ALA A 577 14.72 3.68 5.56
C ALA A 577 13.82 3.63 4.30
N PRO A 578 13.04 2.56 4.08
CA PRO A 578 11.93 2.60 3.12
C PRO A 578 11.00 3.76 3.47
N ALA A 579 10.48 4.45 2.46
CA ALA A 579 9.33 5.34 2.66
C ALA A 579 8.14 4.46 3.05
N THR A 580 7.42 4.78 4.12
CA THR A 580 6.41 3.86 4.70
C THR A 580 5.32 3.48 3.69
N PHE A 581 4.92 4.43 2.83
CA PHE A 581 3.98 4.20 1.74
C PHE A 581 4.48 3.24 0.64
N THR A 582 5.78 2.93 0.54
CA THR A 582 6.27 2.15 -0.62
C THR A 582 5.71 0.74 -0.57
N SER A 583 4.98 0.36 -1.62
CA SER A 583 4.33 -0.94 -1.72
C SER A 583 5.35 -2.10 -1.72
N PRO A 584 5.18 -3.12 -0.85
CA PRO A 584 5.99 -4.33 -0.87
C PRO A 584 5.56 -5.35 -1.93
N GLY A 585 6.51 -6.14 -2.45
CA GLY A 585 6.22 -7.41 -3.12
C GLY A 585 6.48 -8.64 -2.24
N PRO A 586 6.58 -9.86 -2.79
CA PRO A 586 6.70 -10.16 -4.22
C PRO A 586 5.40 -9.96 -4.99
N THR A 587 5.43 -10.20 -6.30
CA THR A 587 4.22 -10.38 -7.13
C THR A 587 3.42 -11.59 -6.67
N ALA A 588 2.16 -11.73 -7.10
CA ALA A 588 1.34 -12.90 -6.77
C ALA A 588 1.97 -14.22 -7.26
N ASP A 589 2.68 -14.21 -8.39
CA ASP A 589 3.51 -15.33 -8.89
C ASP A 589 4.92 -15.40 -8.27
N GLY A 590 5.16 -14.73 -7.14
CA GLY A 590 6.36 -14.87 -6.31
C GLY A 590 7.63 -14.19 -6.82
N ARG A 591 7.56 -13.36 -7.86
CA ARG A 591 8.72 -12.63 -8.41
C ARG A 591 9.11 -11.44 -7.54
N GLN A 592 10.41 -11.19 -7.49
CA GLN A 592 11.06 -10.21 -6.63
C GLN A 592 10.91 -8.77 -7.14
N LYS A 593 9.68 -8.24 -7.05
CA LYS A 593 9.32 -6.84 -7.33
C LYS A 593 9.20 -6.02 -6.04
N PRO A 594 9.65 -4.75 -5.99
CA PRO A 594 10.44 -4.05 -7.00
C PRO A 594 11.84 -4.66 -7.15
N GLU A 595 12.46 -4.52 -8.32
CA GLU A 595 13.87 -4.90 -8.52
C GLU A 595 14.83 -4.02 -7.71
N ILE A 596 14.51 -2.73 -7.56
CA ILE A 596 15.41 -1.72 -7.01
C ILE A 596 14.63 -0.62 -6.27
N SER A 597 15.33 0.19 -5.49
CA SER A 597 14.75 1.40 -4.88
C SER A 597 15.55 2.66 -5.18
N ALA A 598 14.85 3.79 -5.24
CA ALA A 598 15.42 5.11 -5.43
C ALA A 598 14.81 6.13 -4.45
N PRO A 599 15.39 7.33 -4.32
CA PRO A 599 14.86 8.40 -3.48
C PRO A 599 13.41 8.74 -3.83
N GLY A 600 12.50 8.65 -2.85
CA GLY A 600 11.07 8.94 -3.05
C GLY A 600 10.39 9.72 -1.92
N PHE A 601 11.10 10.06 -0.82
CA PHE A 601 10.55 10.89 0.26
C PHE A 601 11.21 12.29 0.38
N TYR A 602 10.37 13.34 0.42
CA TYR A 602 10.68 14.78 0.35
C TYR A 602 11.74 15.16 -0.67
N LEU A 603 11.28 15.57 -1.85
CA LEU A 603 12.18 16.01 -2.90
C LEU A 603 11.57 17.13 -3.81
N TYR A 604 12.41 17.94 -4.49
CA TYR A 604 12.03 19.14 -5.27
C TYR A 604 12.38 19.16 -6.78
N SER A 605 11.47 19.51 -7.69
CA SER A 605 11.78 19.78 -9.11
C SER A 605 10.92 20.90 -9.69
N ALA A 606 11.10 21.15 -10.99
CA ALA A 606 10.30 22.06 -11.79
C ALA A 606 8.81 21.97 -11.42
N ARG A 607 8.26 23.14 -11.10
CA ARG A 607 6.85 23.40 -10.88
C ARG A 607 6.26 23.92 -12.18
N SER A 608 5.15 23.33 -12.63
CA SER A 608 4.37 23.90 -13.74
C SER A 608 3.83 25.28 -13.34
N THR A 609 3.93 26.25 -14.25
CA THR A 609 3.33 27.58 -14.09
C THR A 609 1.83 27.61 -14.38
N ASP A 610 1.22 26.47 -14.70
CA ASP A 610 -0.22 26.29 -14.96
C ASP A 610 -0.97 25.60 -13.80
N VAL A 611 -0.27 25.29 -12.69
CA VAL A 611 -0.82 24.58 -11.53
C VAL A 611 -2.02 25.31 -10.92
N THR A 612 -3.18 24.63 -10.91
CA THR A 612 -4.44 25.10 -10.31
C THR A 612 -4.83 24.35 -9.03
N ALA A 613 -4.21 23.19 -8.74
CA ALA A 613 -4.51 22.37 -7.57
C ALA A 613 -4.06 23.04 -6.25
N ALA A 614 -4.99 23.19 -5.30
CA ALA A 614 -4.80 24.00 -4.09
C ALA A 614 -3.68 23.54 -3.14
N ASN A 615 -3.28 22.26 -3.21
CA ASN A 615 -2.28 21.65 -2.31
C ASN A 615 -0.94 21.33 -3.00
N PHE A 616 -0.76 21.65 -4.28
CA PHE A 616 0.45 21.30 -5.02
C PHE A 616 1.69 21.98 -4.42
N GLY A 617 2.73 21.21 -4.12
CA GLY A 617 3.99 21.74 -3.59
C GLY A 617 3.98 22.13 -2.11
N THR A 618 2.98 21.69 -1.33
CA THR A 618 2.85 22.03 0.10
C THR A 618 3.87 21.33 1.02
N LEU A 619 4.57 20.30 0.55
CA LEU A 619 5.58 19.57 1.33
C LEU A 619 6.95 20.24 1.24
N GLY A 620 7.12 21.30 2.04
CA GLY A 620 8.37 22.06 2.12
C GLY A 620 8.13 23.51 2.54
N THR A 621 7.46 23.74 3.67
CA THR A 621 7.22 25.09 4.18
C THR A 621 8.35 25.55 5.11
N GLY A 622 8.51 26.88 5.25
CA GLY A 622 9.53 27.48 6.10
C GLY A 622 10.95 27.14 5.64
N ALA A 623 11.79 26.66 6.57
CA ALA A 623 13.20 26.35 6.32
C ALA A 623 13.44 25.17 5.35
N ASN A 624 12.40 24.41 4.99
CA ASN A 624 12.46 23.29 4.05
C ASN A 624 11.84 23.62 2.68
N ALA A 625 11.71 24.90 2.31
CA ALA A 625 11.33 25.28 0.95
C ALA A 625 12.51 25.12 -0.03
N PRO A 626 12.25 24.84 -1.33
CA PRO A 626 13.26 25.06 -2.36
C PRO A 626 13.66 26.54 -2.39
N THR A 627 14.93 26.82 -2.70
CA THR A 627 15.49 28.19 -2.77
C THR A 627 14.79 29.10 -3.80
N ASP A 628 14.01 28.50 -4.70
CA ASP A 628 13.11 29.18 -5.61
C ASP A 628 11.78 28.41 -5.66
N SER A 629 10.82 28.79 -4.82
CA SER A 629 9.49 28.21 -4.77
C SER A 629 8.54 28.71 -5.87
N THR A 630 9.04 29.51 -6.82
CA THR A 630 8.28 29.98 -7.99
C THR A 630 8.47 29.03 -9.17
N HIS A 631 9.70 28.58 -9.41
CA HIS A 631 10.02 27.62 -10.46
C HIS A 631 10.15 26.16 -9.97
N TYR A 632 10.24 25.93 -8.65
CA TYR A 632 10.37 24.60 -8.04
C TYR A 632 9.39 24.41 -6.87
N ALA A 633 9.10 23.17 -6.47
CA ALA A 633 8.17 22.80 -5.39
C ALA A 633 8.61 21.51 -4.69
N GLY A 634 7.97 21.07 -3.58
CA GLY A 634 8.27 19.80 -2.90
C GLY A 634 7.06 18.92 -2.56
N LEU A 635 7.21 17.59 -2.72
CA LEU A 635 6.26 16.48 -2.46
C LEU A 635 7.06 15.13 -2.36
N ALA A 636 6.39 13.96 -2.47
CA ALA A 636 6.94 12.61 -2.29
C ALA A 636 6.07 11.51 -2.95
N GLY A 637 6.66 10.38 -3.36
CA GLY A 637 5.97 9.19 -3.90
C GLY A 637 6.91 8.17 -4.58
N THR A 638 6.48 6.92 -4.84
CA THR A 638 7.22 5.99 -5.73
C THR A 638 7.27 6.52 -7.16
N SER A 639 6.27 7.29 -7.56
CA SER A 639 6.22 8.09 -8.80
C SER A 639 7.44 9.01 -8.96
N MET A 640 8.23 9.26 -7.91
CA MET A 640 9.39 10.17 -7.88
C MET A 640 10.70 9.38 -7.89
N ALA A 641 10.74 8.25 -7.19
CA ALA A 641 11.82 7.26 -7.29
C ALA A 641 11.96 6.72 -8.73
N THR A 642 10.83 6.56 -9.42
CA THR A 642 10.74 6.08 -10.81
C THR A 642 11.57 6.92 -11.79
N PRO A 643 11.37 8.24 -11.97
CA PRO A 643 12.13 9.04 -12.93
C PRO A 643 13.60 9.25 -12.55
N VAL A 644 13.97 9.11 -11.28
CA VAL A 644 15.38 9.07 -10.86
C VAL A 644 16.06 7.83 -11.45
N THR A 645 15.33 6.71 -11.52
CA THR A 645 15.78 5.48 -12.17
C THR A 645 15.72 5.59 -13.70
N THR A 646 14.64 6.15 -14.27
CA THR A 646 14.52 6.44 -15.73
C THR A 646 15.71 7.24 -16.25
N GLY A 647 16.00 8.39 -15.64
CA GLY A 647 17.12 9.22 -16.07
C GLY A 647 18.48 8.55 -15.83
N SER A 648 18.60 7.64 -14.85
CA SER A 648 19.80 6.81 -14.67
C SER A 648 19.97 5.78 -15.79
N VAL A 649 18.89 5.14 -16.23
CA VAL A 649 18.90 4.23 -17.40
C VAL A 649 19.29 4.99 -18.67
N ALA A 650 18.88 6.25 -18.82
CA ALA A 650 19.34 7.07 -19.94
C ALA A 650 20.87 7.29 -19.94
N LEU A 651 21.53 7.30 -18.77
CA LEU A 651 23.00 7.35 -18.70
C LEU A 651 23.66 6.00 -19.06
N LEU A 652 23.01 4.88 -18.74
CA LEU A 652 23.45 3.56 -19.22
C LEU A 652 23.33 3.46 -20.75
N LEU A 653 22.21 3.91 -21.32
CA LEU A 653 21.94 3.88 -22.76
C LEU A 653 22.82 4.85 -23.57
N GLU A 654 23.31 5.95 -22.99
CA GLU A 654 24.38 6.76 -23.61
C GLU A 654 25.69 5.95 -23.71
N THR A 655 25.97 5.11 -22.72
CA THR A 655 27.20 4.30 -22.69
C THR A 655 27.10 3.05 -23.57
N ASN A 656 25.91 2.45 -23.68
CA ASN A 656 25.58 1.36 -24.59
C ASN A 656 24.13 1.47 -25.09
N ALA A 657 23.96 2.10 -26.26
CA ALA A 657 22.68 2.24 -26.95
C ALA A 657 22.06 0.90 -27.39
N THR A 658 22.78 -0.21 -27.24
CA THR A 658 22.36 -1.57 -27.63
C THR A 658 22.27 -2.54 -26.45
N ALA A 659 22.20 -2.06 -25.21
CA ALA A 659 21.89 -2.90 -24.05
C ALA A 659 20.47 -3.49 -24.15
N SER A 660 20.30 -4.77 -23.80
CA SER A 660 18.97 -5.35 -23.60
C SER A 660 18.35 -4.89 -22.28
N ALA A 661 17.04 -5.03 -22.11
CA ALA A 661 16.35 -4.62 -20.89
C ALA A 661 16.84 -5.39 -19.65
N ASP A 662 17.20 -6.67 -19.81
CA ASP A 662 17.76 -7.48 -18.71
C ASP A 662 19.21 -7.10 -18.40
N GLU A 663 20.04 -6.76 -19.40
CA GLU A 663 21.36 -6.18 -19.13
C GLU A 663 21.27 -4.84 -18.37
N ILE A 664 20.22 -4.05 -18.61
CA ILE A 664 19.94 -2.82 -17.87
C ILE A 664 19.52 -3.15 -16.42
N LYS A 665 18.61 -4.11 -16.20
CA LYS A 665 18.24 -4.58 -14.85
C LYS A 665 19.47 -5.10 -14.08
N ASP A 666 20.28 -5.94 -14.71
CA ASP A 666 21.53 -6.48 -14.14
C ASP A 666 22.48 -5.37 -13.72
N LEU A 667 22.72 -4.38 -14.59
CA LEU A 667 23.61 -3.24 -14.32
C LEU A 667 23.10 -2.33 -13.19
N LEU A 668 21.79 -2.17 -13.04
CA LEU A 668 21.21 -1.39 -11.94
C LEU A 668 21.28 -2.16 -10.61
N THR A 669 20.90 -3.44 -10.61
CA THR A 669 20.73 -4.26 -9.40
C THR A 669 22.04 -4.81 -8.84
N THR A 670 22.94 -5.32 -9.69
CA THR A 670 24.26 -5.87 -9.30
C THR A 670 25.15 -4.83 -8.61
N TYR A 671 24.93 -3.54 -8.93
CA TYR A 671 25.75 -2.42 -8.47
C TYR A 671 25.00 -1.47 -7.52
N ALA A 672 23.79 -1.84 -7.12
CA ALA A 672 23.02 -1.15 -6.10
C ALA A 672 23.75 -1.16 -4.74
N VAL A 673 23.49 -0.13 -3.93
CA VAL A 673 24.00 -0.03 -2.55
C VAL A 673 23.11 -0.85 -1.62
N GLN A 674 23.72 -1.81 -0.93
CA GLN A 674 23.11 -2.51 0.19
C GLN A 674 23.56 -1.88 1.52
N ASP A 675 22.63 -1.78 2.47
CA ASP A 675 22.84 -1.27 3.82
C ASP A 675 21.92 -1.97 4.83
N ILE A 676 21.87 -1.45 6.07
CA ILE A 676 21.07 -2.02 7.17
C ILE A 676 19.56 -2.09 6.88
N PHE A 677 19.05 -1.35 5.90
CA PHE A 677 17.62 -1.35 5.54
C PHE A 677 17.30 -2.29 4.38
N THR A 678 18.27 -2.58 3.50
CA THR A 678 18.10 -3.56 2.40
C THR A 678 18.40 -4.98 2.87
N GLY A 679 19.34 -5.14 3.81
CA GLY A 679 19.97 -6.42 4.07
C GLY A 679 20.89 -6.86 2.92
N SER A 680 21.34 -8.11 2.97
CA SER A 680 22.29 -8.73 2.02
C SER A 680 21.61 -9.54 0.90
N GLY A 681 20.42 -9.11 0.48
CA GLY A 681 19.56 -9.84 -0.46
C GLY A 681 18.42 -8.95 -0.95
N TRP A 682 17.42 -9.55 -1.60
CA TRP A 682 16.23 -8.82 -2.01
C TRP A 682 15.33 -8.46 -0.82
N SER A 683 14.90 -7.21 -0.77
CA SER A 683 13.98 -6.64 0.22
C SER A 683 12.61 -6.40 -0.42
N PRO A 684 11.49 -6.84 0.19
CA PRO A 684 10.13 -6.59 -0.30
C PRO A 684 9.82 -5.15 -0.70
N ARG A 685 10.43 -4.16 -0.02
CA ARG A 685 10.16 -2.73 -0.22
C ARG A 685 11.30 -1.96 -0.90
N LEU A 686 12.53 -2.50 -0.90
CA LEU A 686 13.72 -1.82 -1.43
C LEU A 686 14.38 -2.53 -2.62
N GLY A 687 13.88 -3.70 -3.02
CA GLY A 687 14.47 -4.53 -4.07
C GLY A 687 15.83 -5.10 -3.67
N LEU A 688 16.69 -5.36 -4.66
CA LEU A 688 18.05 -5.88 -4.47
C LEU A 688 19.02 -4.83 -3.88
N GLY A 689 18.62 -3.56 -3.83
CA GLY A 689 19.34 -2.48 -3.17
C GLY A 689 18.88 -1.09 -3.60
N LYS A 690 19.60 -0.08 -3.14
CA LYS A 690 19.40 1.34 -3.50
C LYS A 690 20.19 1.70 -4.74
N LEU A 691 19.54 2.34 -5.71
CA LEU A 691 20.12 2.80 -6.97
C LEU A 691 21.46 3.55 -6.75
N ASN A 692 22.51 3.14 -7.46
CA ASN A 692 23.75 3.91 -7.55
C ASN A 692 24.33 3.82 -8.97
N ILE A 693 23.94 4.78 -9.82
CA ILE A 693 24.30 4.78 -11.25
C ILE A 693 25.79 5.01 -11.48
N ALA A 694 26.50 5.65 -10.55
CA ALA A 694 27.96 5.78 -10.64
C ALA A 694 28.69 4.46 -10.37
N ASN A 695 28.17 3.55 -9.54
CA ASN A 695 28.71 2.20 -9.46
C ASN A 695 28.51 1.45 -10.79
N SER A 696 27.30 1.51 -11.36
CA SER A 696 26.96 0.85 -12.63
C SER A 696 27.80 1.37 -13.81
N ILE A 697 28.05 2.69 -13.88
CA ILE A 697 28.84 3.31 -14.94
C ILE A 697 30.35 3.20 -14.68
N ASN A 698 30.86 3.70 -13.56
CA ASN A 698 32.31 3.84 -13.38
C ASN A 698 33.04 2.52 -13.14
N ARG A 699 32.32 1.43 -12.83
CA ARG A 699 32.89 0.07 -12.83
C ARG A 699 32.94 -0.56 -14.23
N THR A 700 32.24 0.00 -15.24
CA THR A 700 32.40 -0.39 -16.66
C THR A 700 33.64 0.27 -17.28
N GLY A 701 34.82 0.02 -16.71
CA GLY A 701 36.12 0.51 -17.17
C GLY A 701 36.61 -0.08 -18.51
N GLY A 702 35.79 -0.01 -19.57
CA GLY A 702 36.09 -0.52 -20.92
C GLY A 702 35.52 -1.92 -21.22
N GLY A 703 34.28 -2.20 -20.80
CA GLY A 703 33.78 -3.58 -20.64
C GLY A 703 32.55 -4.06 -21.44
N PHE A 704 31.97 -3.31 -22.38
CA PHE A 704 30.75 -3.72 -23.11
C PHE A 704 30.92 -4.89 -24.10
N ARG A 705 32.10 -5.52 -24.15
CA ARG A 705 32.29 -6.73 -24.95
C ARG A 705 31.89 -7.94 -24.12
N LYS A 706 30.72 -8.49 -24.43
CA LYS A 706 30.39 -9.86 -24.05
C LYS A 706 31.16 -10.82 -24.96
N TYR A 707 31.73 -11.86 -24.35
CA TYR A 707 32.46 -12.92 -25.02
C TYR A 707 31.83 -14.28 -24.72
N SER A 708 32.28 -15.29 -25.46
CA SER A 708 31.91 -16.69 -25.25
C SER A 708 33.14 -17.56 -25.00
N ILE A 709 32.97 -18.59 -24.17
CA ILE A 709 33.88 -19.73 -24.10
C ILE A 709 33.09 -20.95 -24.57
N SER A 710 33.57 -21.61 -25.62
CA SER A 710 32.93 -22.81 -26.18
C SER A 710 33.92 -23.96 -26.32
N GLY A 711 33.46 -25.15 -26.66
CA GLY A 711 34.35 -26.26 -26.95
C GLY A 711 33.64 -27.58 -27.18
N SER A 712 34.41 -28.65 -27.17
CA SER A 712 33.93 -30.02 -27.31
C SER A 712 34.60 -30.98 -26.34
N LEU A 713 33.86 -32.01 -25.92
CA LEU A 713 34.39 -33.20 -25.24
C LEU A 713 34.43 -34.37 -26.23
N THR A 714 35.59 -35.01 -26.38
CA THR A 714 35.79 -36.15 -27.29
C THR A 714 36.48 -37.33 -26.60
N ARG A 715 36.17 -38.55 -27.04
CA ARG A 715 36.89 -39.77 -26.64
C ARG A 715 38.20 -39.90 -27.42
N GLN A 716 39.06 -40.84 -27.02
CA GLN A 716 40.33 -41.13 -27.73
C GLN A 716 40.18 -41.57 -29.19
N ASP A 717 39.00 -42.03 -29.61
CA ASP A 717 38.67 -42.37 -31.01
C ASP A 717 38.13 -41.17 -31.83
N GLY A 718 38.04 -39.98 -31.21
CA GLY A 718 37.51 -38.77 -31.81
C GLY A 718 35.97 -38.63 -31.76
N SER A 719 35.22 -39.60 -31.22
CA SER A 719 33.77 -39.45 -31.09
C SER A 719 33.36 -38.50 -29.97
N GLY A 720 32.23 -37.82 -30.18
CA GLY A 720 31.65 -36.88 -29.22
C GLY A 720 31.22 -37.54 -27.93
N PHE A 721 31.43 -36.86 -26.79
CA PHE A 721 31.07 -37.37 -25.47
C PHE A 721 29.96 -36.49 -24.87
N SER A 722 28.72 -36.93 -25.12
CA SER A 722 27.48 -36.21 -24.82
C SER A 722 26.99 -36.40 -23.37
N GLY A 723 26.05 -35.56 -22.94
CA GLY A 723 25.40 -35.65 -21.62
C GLY A 723 26.25 -35.24 -20.41
N ILE A 724 27.48 -34.77 -20.62
CA ILE A 724 28.37 -34.29 -19.57
C ILE A 724 28.08 -32.82 -19.28
N GLN A 725 27.80 -32.49 -18.02
CA GLN A 725 27.78 -31.10 -17.57
C GLN A 725 29.20 -30.53 -17.66
N VAL A 726 29.35 -29.28 -18.05
CA VAL A 726 30.58 -28.49 -18.00
C VAL A 726 30.27 -27.25 -17.18
N PHE A 727 31.14 -26.91 -16.24
CA PHE A 727 31.00 -25.75 -15.37
C PHE A 727 31.91 -24.61 -15.81
N LEU A 728 31.37 -23.39 -15.71
CA LEU A 728 32.11 -22.15 -15.74
C LEU A 728 32.04 -21.50 -14.35
N SER A 729 33.17 -21.03 -13.85
CA SER A 729 33.29 -20.37 -12.54
C SER A 729 34.28 -19.21 -12.58
N GLY A 730 34.24 -18.33 -11.57
CA GLY A 730 35.11 -17.15 -11.48
C GLY A 730 34.28 -15.86 -11.44
N SER A 731 34.49 -14.95 -12.40
CA SER A 731 33.74 -13.68 -12.45
C SER A 731 32.24 -13.84 -12.73
N GLN A 732 31.81 -14.98 -13.28
CA GLN A 732 30.42 -15.44 -13.35
C GLN A 732 30.40 -16.96 -13.13
N HIS A 733 29.22 -17.52 -12.88
CA HIS A 733 29.00 -18.96 -12.74
C HIS A 733 27.94 -19.43 -13.75
N ALA A 734 28.19 -20.53 -14.44
CA ALA A 734 27.25 -21.14 -15.39
C ALA A 734 27.50 -22.65 -15.53
N MET A 735 26.52 -23.36 -16.10
CA MET A 735 26.61 -24.79 -16.44
C MET A 735 26.01 -25.01 -17.83
N ALA A 736 26.70 -25.79 -18.66
CA ALA A 736 26.24 -26.24 -19.98
C ALA A 736 26.31 -27.76 -20.06
N ILE A 737 25.49 -28.41 -20.87
CA ILE A 737 25.54 -29.87 -21.08
C ILE A 737 26.02 -30.13 -22.51
N THR A 738 26.96 -31.06 -22.68
CA THR A 738 27.48 -31.42 -24.01
C THR A 738 26.42 -32.10 -24.88
N ASP A 739 26.25 -31.60 -26.10
CA ASP A 739 25.33 -32.14 -27.10
C ASP A 739 25.79 -33.51 -27.67
N SER A 740 25.03 -34.05 -28.63
CA SER A 740 25.31 -35.34 -29.28
C SER A 740 26.66 -35.44 -30.01
N SER A 741 27.27 -34.31 -30.38
CA SER A 741 28.62 -34.20 -30.95
C SER A 741 29.71 -33.94 -29.89
N GLY A 742 29.32 -33.82 -28.61
CA GLY A 742 30.19 -33.41 -27.50
C GLY A 742 30.33 -31.89 -27.34
N GLY A 743 29.63 -31.09 -28.15
CA GLY A 743 29.75 -29.62 -28.17
C GLY A 743 29.07 -28.94 -26.97
N TYR A 744 29.65 -27.84 -26.48
CA TYR A 744 29.08 -26.99 -25.42
C TYR A 744 29.50 -25.52 -25.59
N SER A 745 28.75 -24.60 -24.97
CA SER A 745 29.08 -23.17 -24.96
C SER A 745 28.57 -22.42 -23.74
N PHE A 746 29.31 -21.38 -23.36
CA PHE A 746 28.90 -20.32 -22.44
C PHE A 746 28.94 -19.00 -23.20
N SER A 747 27.81 -18.30 -23.26
CA SER A 747 27.67 -16.96 -23.85
C SER A 747 27.69 -15.87 -22.77
N ASN A 748 27.62 -14.61 -23.21
CA ASN A 748 27.36 -13.44 -22.37
C ASN A 748 28.34 -13.21 -21.20
N LEU A 749 29.58 -13.69 -21.35
CA LEU A 749 30.66 -13.54 -20.38
C LEU A 749 31.26 -12.14 -20.44
N SER A 750 31.37 -11.46 -19.32
CA SER A 750 31.87 -10.09 -19.24
C SER A 750 33.37 -9.99 -19.53
N ALA A 751 33.77 -9.05 -20.41
CA ALA A 751 35.16 -8.71 -20.68
C ALA A 751 35.94 -8.36 -19.41
N GLY A 752 37.23 -8.69 -19.38
CA GLY A 752 38.11 -8.46 -18.23
C GLY A 752 37.87 -9.41 -17.05
N GLY A 753 36.79 -10.20 -17.06
CA GLY A 753 36.54 -11.25 -16.09
C GLY A 753 37.56 -12.39 -16.17
N ASN A 754 37.77 -13.05 -15.02
CA ASN A 754 38.59 -14.26 -14.91
C ASN A 754 37.66 -15.47 -14.85
N TYR A 755 37.82 -16.42 -15.77
CA TYR A 755 36.94 -17.58 -15.88
C TYR A 755 37.74 -18.88 -15.88
N LYS A 756 37.28 -19.86 -15.10
CA LYS A 756 37.74 -21.25 -15.17
C LYS A 756 36.61 -22.10 -15.79
N VAL A 757 36.97 -22.95 -16.74
CA VAL A 757 36.05 -23.89 -17.38
C VAL A 757 36.53 -25.31 -17.15
N GLU A 758 35.66 -26.17 -16.63
CA GLU A 758 35.99 -27.55 -16.26
C GLU A 758 34.80 -28.50 -16.48
N PRO A 759 35.02 -29.71 -17.03
CA PRO A 759 33.98 -30.73 -17.09
C PRO A 759 33.53 -31.16 -15.69
N SER A 760 32.27 -31.54 -15.56
CA SER A 760 31.73 -32.11 -14.32
C SER A 760 32.47 -33.40 -13.95
N PHE A 761 32.86 -33.48 -12.68
CA PHE A 761 33.64 -34.60 -12.19
C PHE A 761 32.75 -35.81 -11.87
N GLN A 762 32.58 -36.70 -12.85
CA GLN A 762 32.16 -38.08 -12.59
C GLN A 762 33.41 -38.93 -12.33
N GLY A 763 33.59 -39.28 -11.05
CA GLY A 763 34.92 -39.53 -10.50
C GLY A 763 35.58 -40.88 -10.82
N GLY A 764 36.87 -40.93 -10.51
CA GLY A 764 37.62 -42.17 -10.26
C GLY A 764 38.03 -42.99 -11.49
N LEU A 765 37.39 -42.81 -12.63
CA LEU A 765 37.77 -43.46 -13.89
C LEU A 765 38.06 -42.44 -14.99
N THR A 766 37.19 -41.45 -15.12
CA THR A 766 37.16 -40.52 -16.25
C THR A 766 38.22 -39.43 -16.09
N VAL A 767 39.30 -39.50 -16.87
CA VAL A 767 40.33 -38.46 -16.94
C VAL A 767 40.05 -37.54 -18.12
N TYR A 768 39.79 -36.26 -17.83
CA TYR A 768 39.70 -35.18 -18.81
C TYR A 768 41.09 -34.55 -19.02
N THR A 769 41.48 -34.35 -20.28
CA THR A 769 42.74 -33.70 -20.67
C THR A 769 42.46 -32.53 -21.61
N PRO A 770 42.78 -31.27 -21.21
CA PRO A 770 43.19 -30.82 -19.87
C PRO A 770 42.11 -31.08 -18.79
N GLY A 771 42.47 -30.98 -17.51
CA GLY A 771 41.46 -31.07 -16.43
C GLY A 771 40.55 -29.85 -16.35
N SER A 772 41.05 -28.68 -16.72
CA SER A 772 40.33 -27.40 -16.80
C SER A 772 41.09 -26.40 -17.66
N TYR A 773 40.39 -25.43 -18.24
CA TYR A 773 40.99 -24.21 -18.79
C TYR A 773 40.83 -23.03 -17.81
N SER A 774 41.68 -22.02 -17.93
CA SER A 774 41.55 -20.77 -17.18
C SER A 774 41.90 -19.58 -18.07
N PHE A 775 40.99 -18.62 -18.15
CA PHE A 775 41.04 -17.43 -18.99
C PHE A 775 41.03 -16.21 -18.09
N ASN A 776 42.20 -15.66 -17.82
CA ASN A 776 42.34 -14.44 -17.04
C ASN A 776 42.15 -13.22 -17.95
N SER A 777 41.39 -12.22 -17.49
CA SER A 777 41.05 -11.01 -18.22
C SER A 777 40.54 -11.26 -19.64
N LEU A 778 39.43 -11.99 -19.74
CA LEU A 778 38.81 -12.43 -21.00
C LEU A 778 38.65 -11.25 -21.98
N SER A 779 39.33 -11.35 -23.13
CA SER A 779 39.54 -10.24 -24.07
C SER A 779 39.19 -10.60 -25.54
N SER A 780 38.69 -11.82 -25.77
CA SER A 780 38.09 -12.29 -27.01
C SER A 780 37.15 -13.48 -26.70
N ASN A 781 36.42 -13.97 -27.70
CA ASN A 781 35.90 -15.34 -27.65
C ASN A 781 37.07 -16.34 -27.51
N GLN A 782 36.82 -17.46 -26.86
CA GLN A 782 37.83 -18.47 -26.49
C GLN A 782 37.29 -19.89 -26.66
N THR A 783 38.20 -20.87 -26.72
CA THR A 783 37.85 -22.29 -26.91
C THR A 783 38.55 -23.20 -25.90
N ALA A 784 37.82 -24.16 -25.35
CA ALA A 784 38.29 -25.12 -24.34
C ALA A 784 37.86 -26.55 -24.72
N ASN A 785 38.74 -27.30 -25.39
CA ASN A 785 38.45 -28.66 -25.86
C ASN A 785 39.06 -29.71 -24.92
N PHE A 786 38.34 -30.81 -24.71
CA PHE A 786 38.66 -31.80 -23.68
C PHE A 786 38.65 -33.23 -24.24
N ALA A 787 39.72 -33.98 -24.01
CA ALA A 787 39.83 -35.40 -24.37
C ALA A 787 39.56 -36.31 -23.17
N VAL A 788 38.88 -37.45 -23.39
CA VAL A 788 38.33 -38.32 -22.33
C VAL A 788 38.91 -39.75 -22.40
N SER A 789 39.26 -40.32 -21.24
CA SER A 789 39.73 -41.72 -21.08
C SER A 789 39.24 -42.33 -19.76
N THR A 790 39.15 -43.67 -19.65
CA THR A 790 38.59 -44.39 -18.48
C THR A 790 39.42 -45.62 -18.06
N ALA A 791 39.32 -46.04 -16.79
CA ALA A 791 40.04 -47.16 -16.17
C ALA A 791 39.09 -48.17 -15.47
N GLU A 792 39.60 -49.09 -14.64
CA GLU A 792 38.82 -50.14 -13.94
C GLU A 792 38.67 -49.90 -12.41
N THR A 793 37.55 -50.35 -11.81
CA THR A 793 37.19 -50.16 -10.39
C THR A 793 36.50 -51.38 -9.77
N PHE A 794 36.51 -51.44 -8.43
CA PHE A 794 35.67 -52.32 -7.62
C PHE A 794 34.75 -51.52 -6.67
N ARG A 795 33.55 -52.04 -6.42
CA ARG A 795 32.52 -51.41 -5.60
C ARG A 795 32.73 -51.69 -4.11
N VAL A 796 32.82 -50.65 -3.29
CA VAL A 796 32.81 -50.72 -1.82
C VAL A 796 31.48 -50.17 -1.32
N SER A 797 30.82 -50.86 -0.38
CA SER A 797 29.52 -50.44 0.15
C SER A 797 29.28 -50.84 1.61
N GLY A 798 28.46 -50.05 2.31
CA GLY A 798 28.08 -50.28 3.70
C GLY A 798 26.80 -49.55 4.09
N ARG A 799 26.46 -49.59 5.38
CA ARG A 799 25.22 -49.02 5.94
C ARG A 799 25.49 -48.28 7.25
N ILE A 800 24.89 -47.11 7.42
CA ILE A 800 24.91 -46.31 8.65
C ILE A 800 23.55 -46.38 9.32
N THR A 801 23.53 -46.74 10.60
CA THR A 801 22.30 -46.95 11.37
C THR A 801 22.31 -46.23 12.71
N ASP A 802 21.13 -46.00 13.29
CA ASP A 802 21.01 -45.64 14.70
C ASP A 802 21.33 -46.84 15.63
N SER A 803 21.21 -46.63 16.95
CA SER A 803 21.40 -47.69 17.96
C SER A 803 20.28 -48.75 18.00
N LEU A 804 19.25 -48.63 17.15
CA LEU A 804 18.14 -49.57 17.01
C LEU A 804 18.19 -50.36 15.69
N GLY A 805 19.11 -50.01 14.78
CA GLY A 805 19.28 -50.64 13.46
C GLY A 805 18.52 -49.96 12.31
N ASN A 806 17.85 -48.83 12.56
CA ASN A 806 17.19 -48.03 11.54
C ASN A 806 18.24 -47.29 10.70
N GLY A 807 18.00 -47.15 9.40
CA GLY A 807 18.92 -46.43 8.51
C GLY A 807 18.90 -44.93 8.75
N ILE A 808 20.07 -44.29 8.76
CA ILE A 808 20.17 -42.82 8.83
C ILE A 808 20.61 -42.26 7.47
N ALA A 809 19.72 -41.48 6.85
CA ALA A 809 19.94 -40.83 5.56
C ALA A 809 20.80 -39.57 5.67
N GLY A 810 21.43 -39.17 4.55
CA GLY A 810 22.10 -37.88 4.42
C GLY A 810 23.45 -37.74 5.15
N ILE A 811 23.95 -38.77 5.82
CA ILE A 811 25.30 -38.77 6.42
C ILE A 811 26.35 -38.86 5.29
N ARG A 812 27.39 -38.03 5.34
CA ARG A 812 28.40 -37.93 4.28
C ARG A 812 29.47 -39.03 4.38
N VAL A 813 29.55 -39.82 3.32
CA VAL A 813 30.49 -40.88 2.90
C VAL A 813 31.87 -40.48 2.41
N GLU A 814 32.78 -39.86 3.17
CA GLU A 814 34.08 -39.44 2.61
C GLU A 814 35.08 -40.59 2.42
N PHE A 815 36.10 -40.41 1.57
CA PHE A 815 37.14 -41.43 1.32
C PHE A 815 38.57 -40.87 1.46
N PRO A 816 39.10 -40.72 2.69
CA PRO A 816 40.42 -40.14 2.92
C PRO A 816 41.55 -41.04 2.38
N GLY A 817 42.61 -40.41 1.86
CA GLY A 817 43.82 -41.10 1.42
C GLY A 817 43.69 -41.93 0.14
N SER A 818 42.52 -41.97 -0.52
CA SER A 818 42.35 -42.55 -1.86
C SER A 818 42.96 -41.63 -2.94
N THR A 819 44.27 -41.36 -2.86
CA THR A 819 44.95 -40.36 -3.70
C THR A 819 45.14 -40.86 -5.13
N THR A 820 44.11 -40.57 -5.92
CA THR A 820 44.11 -40.47 -7.39
C THR A 820 44.18 -41.77 -8.19
N PRO A 821 43.14 -41.97 -9.00
CA PRO A 821 43.25 -42.42 -10.38
C PRO A 821 43.54 -41.18 -11.24
N VAL A 822 44.83 -40.81 -11.34
CA VAL A 822 45.39 -39.74 -12.19
C VAL A 822 44.69 -38.36 -12.07
N GLY A 823 45.07 -37.57 -11.06
CA GLY A 823 44.67 -36.16 -10.92
C GLY A 823 44.38 -35.77 -9.47
N ASN A 824 45.02 -34.72 -8.96
CA ASN A 824 45.18 -34.41 -7.52
C ASN A 824 43.92 -33.87 -6.79
N PHE A 825 42.79 -34.58 -6.86
CA PHE A 825 41.59 -34.28 -6.07
C PHE A 825 41.05 -35.51 -5.32
N PRO A 826 40.47 -35.33 -4.12
CA PRO A 826 39.88 -36.41 -3.33
C PRO A 826 38.55 -36.88 -3.94
N ILE A 827 38.14 -38.10 -3.59
CA ILE A 827 36.82 -38.63 -3.98
C ILE A 827 35.74 -37.91 -3.16
N LEU A 828 34.82 -37.22 -3.85
CA LEU A 828 33.71 -36.51 -3.22
C LEU A 828 32.83 -37.49 -2.43
N GLY A 829 32.55 -37.16 -1.17
CA GLY A 829 31.89 -38.07 -0.25
C GLY A 829 30.41 -38.31 -0.55
N GLN A 830 30.00 -39.59 -0.54
CA GLN A 830 28.66 -40.08 -0.91
C GLN A 830 27.65 -39.97 0.25
N SER A 831 26.49 -39.32 0.07
CA SER A 831 25.47 -39.33 1.14
C SER A 831 24.77 -40.68 1.26
N THR A 832 24.39 -41.08 2.48
CA THR A 832 23.57 -42.29 2.72
C THR A 832 22.13 -42.15 2.21
N ASP A 833 21.58 -43.25 1.70
CA ASP A 833 20.18 -43.35 1.24
C ASP A 833 19.17 -43.37 2.40
N SER A 834 17.86 -43.42 2.09
CA SER A 834 16.77 -43.48 3.09
C SER A 834 16.81 -44.73 3.98
N ASN A 835 17.53 -45.77 3.58
CA ASN A 835 17.78 -46.98 4.36
C ASN A 835 19.16 -46.96 5.04
N GLY A 836 19.90 -45.86 4.97
CA GLY A 836 21.24 -45.69 5.54
C GLY A 836 22.38 -46.28 4.70
N ASN A 837 22.11 -46.84 3.51
CA ASN A 837 23.16 -47.47 2.70
C ASN A 837 23.98 -46.42 1.93
N TYR A 838 25.22 -46.74 1.63
CA TYR A 838 26.05 -46.00 0.67
C TYR A 838 26.92 -46.97 -0.14
N ALA A 839 27.34 -46.55 -1.33
CA ALA A 839 28.26 -47.29 -2.17
C ALA A 839 29.11 -46.38 -3.04
N VAL A 840 30.33 -46.81 -3.36
CA VAL A 840 31.27 -46.09 -4.24
C VAL A 840 32.06 -47.11 -5.06
N ASN A 841 32.46 -46.74 -6.28
CA ASN A 841 33.41 -47.52 -7.07
C ASN A 841 34.81 -46.90 -6.88
N LEU A 842 35.77 -47.72 -6.44
CA LEU A 842 37.13 -47.32 -6.08
C LEU A 842 38.15 -48.08 -6.92
N ALA A 843 39.24 -47.42 -7.31
CA ALA A 843 40.21 -48.00 -8.25
C ALA A 843 40.93 -49.24 -7.69
N GLN A 844 41.15 -50.20 -8.58
CA GLN A 844 41.86 -51.45 -8.29
C GLN A 844 43.32 -51.22 -7.89
N GLY A 845 43.86 -52.10 -7.05
CA GLY A 845 45.28 -52.14 -6.70
C GLY A 845 45.74 -51.04 -5.74
N LYS A 846 44.80 -50.42 -5.00
CA LYS A 846 45.06 -49.29 -4.09
C LYS A 846 44.48 -49.52 -2.70
N ASN A 847 45.02 -48.81 -1.71
CA ASN A 847 44.46 -48.73 -0.36
C ASN A 847 43.45 -47.58 -0.31
N HIS A 848 42.33 -47.78 0.39
CA HIS A 848 41.26 -46.79 0.54
C HIS A 848 40.75 -46.77 1.99
N THR A 849 40.34 -45.61 2.50
CA THR A 849 39.68 -45.47 3.80
C THR A 849 38.28 -44.90 3.60
N VAL A 850 37.35 -45.25 4.48
CA VAL A 850 35.95 -44.80 4.47
C VAL A 850 35.68 -43.97 5.74
N MET A 851 35.50 -42.66 5.54
CA MET A 851 35.35 -41.52 6.46
C MET A 851 33.90 -40.98 6.66
N PRO A 852 33.00 -41.51 7.50
CA PRO A 852 31.69 -40.90 7.66
C PRO A 852 31.73 -39.60 8.48
N THR A 853 31.12 -38.53 7.97
CA THR A 853 31.07 -37.20 8.61
C THR A 853 29.63 -36.71 8.78
N SER A 854 29.36 -36.07 9.92
CA SER A 854 28.07 -35.44 10.23
C SER A 854 28.25 -34.32 11.25
N GLU A 855 27.47 -33.24 11.11
CA GLU A 855 27.46 -32.15 12.09
C GLU A 855 26.55 -32.45 13.29
N ILE A 856 25.55 -33.33 13.11
CA ILE A 856 24.46 -33.61 14.06
C ILE A 856 24.49 -35.02 14.67
N TYR A 857 25.32 -35.93 14.13
CA TYR A 857 25.56 -37.26 14.68
C TYR A 857 27.04 -37.47 15.02
N THR A 858 27.29 -38.22 16.11
CA THR A 858 28.60 -38.82 16.42
C THR A 858 28.62 -40.24 15.86
N ILE A 859 29.69 -40.65 15.18
CA ILE A 859 29.71 -41.89 14.37
C ILE A 859 30.81 -42.85 14.85
N ALA A 860 30.49 -44.13 14.95
CA ALA A 860 31.38 -45.20 15.42
C ALA A 860 31.29 -46.45 14.51
N PRO A 861 32.42 -47.08 14.12
CA PRO A 861 33.79 -46.58 14.26
C PRO A 861 33.99 -45.27 13.48
N GLY A 862 35.01 -44.49 13.81
CA GLY A 862 35.27 -43.21 13.13
C GLY A 862 35.70 -43.37 11.66
N SER A 863 36.24 -44.53 11.28
CA SER A 863 36.57 -44.90 9.89
C SER A 863 36.78 -46.41 9.76
N ILE A 864 36.80 -46.94 8.52
CA ILE A 864 37.28 -48.31 8.21
C ILE A 864 38.12 -48.28 6.93
N SER A 865 39.20 -49.07 6.85
CA SER A 865 40.14 -49.07 5.72
C SER A 865 40.26 -50.44 5.03
N PHE A 866 40.45 -50.40 3.71
CA PHE A 866 40.69 -51.55 2.84
C PHE A 866 42.06 -51.43 2.17
N ALA A 867 42.86 -52.50 2.22
CA ALA A 867 44.17 -52.54 1.57
C ALA A 867 44.10 -53.28 0.22
N ASN A 868 44.86 -52.81 -0.78
CA ASN A 868 45.05 -53.41 -2.10
C ASN A 868 43.75 -53.95 -2.75
N LEU A 869 42.79 -53.06 -2.96
CA LEU A 869 41.43 -53.38 -3.42
C LEU A 869 41.45 -54.18 -4.74
N SER A 870 41.01 -55.44 -4.66
CA SER A 870 41.14 -56.45 -5.72
C SER A 870 39.83 -57.22 -5.98
N SER A 871 38.76 -56.84 -5.28
CA SER A 871 37.38 -57.31 -5.50
C SER A 871 36.40 -56.32 -4.84
N ASN A 872 35.11 -56.42 -5.19
CA ASN A 872 34.05 -55.67 -4.50
C ASN A 872 34.05 -55.98 -2.99
N GLN A 873 33.72 -54.99 -2.16
CA GLN A 873 33.66 -55.11 -0.69
C GLN A 873 32.29 -54.69 -0.16
N THR A 874 31.76 -55.43 0.81
CA THR A 874 30.47 -55.17 1.45
C THR A 874 30.62 -55.23 2.98
N GLY A 875 29.88 -54.37 3.69
CA GLY A 875 29.81 -54.39 5.16
C GLY A 875 30.67 -53.33 5.88
N ALA A 876 31.05 -52.24 5.20
CA ALA A 876 31.66 -51.08 5.84
C ALA A 876 30.62 -50.28 6.66
N ASN A 877 30.14 -50.89 7.75
CA ASN A 877 28.95 -50.42 8.47
C ASN A 877 29.33 -49.54 9.68
N PHE A 878 28.45 -48.59 10.01
CA PHE A 878 28.65 -47.62 11.08
C PHE A 878 27.37 -47.44 11.92
N THR A 879 27.54 -47.06 13.17
CA THR A 879 26.46 -46.64 14.07
C THR A 879 26.61 -45.15 14.36
N ALA A 880 25.51 -44.40 14.29
CA ALA A 880 25.45 -42.96 14.50
C ALA A 880 24.48 -42.62 15.64
N SER A 881 24.95 -41.83 16.61
CA SER A 881 24.20 -41.40 17.79
C SER A 881 24.07 -39.87 17.80
N PRO A 882 22.91 -39.28 18.19
CA PRO A 882 22.72 -37.83 18.22
C PRO A 882 23.83 -37.08 18.97
N ARG A 883 24.31 -35.98 18.39
CA ARG A 883 25.45 -35.22 18.90
C ARG A 883 25.02 -34.19 19.94
N ALA A 884 25.78 -34.09 21.03
CA ALA A 884 25.70 -32.99 21.96
C ALA A 884 26.37 -31.72 21.38
N ILE A 885 25.67 -30.60 21.45
CA ILE A 885 26.06 -29.28 20.94
C ILE A 885 25.99 -28.22 22.06
N SER A 886 26.31 -26.97 21.72
CA SER A 886 26.15 -25.83 22.63
C SER A 886 25.30 -24.73 22.01
N VAL A 887 24.30 -24.27 22.76
CA VAL A 887 23.46 -23.11 22.45
C VAL A 887 24.11 -21.85 23.02
N ARG A 888 24.00 -20.70 22.35
CA ARG A 888 24.59 -19.42 22.80
C ARG A 888 23.60 -18.26 22.72
N GLY A 889 23.98 -17.08 23.19
CA GLY A 889 23.19 -15.86 23.04
C GLY A 889 23.66 -14.76 23.98
N ARG A 890 22.98 -13.61 23.89
CA ARG A 890 23.25 -12.41 24.68
C ARG A 890 21.98 -11.86 25.34
N VAL A 891 22.09 -11.35 26.57
CA VAL A 891 21.02 -10.63 27.26
C VAL A 891 21.41 -9.18 27.52
N THR A 892 20.54 -8.23 27.19
CA THR A 892 20.82 -6.78 27.31
C THR A 892 19.69 -5.98 27.96
N ASP A 893 20.01 -4.79 28.48
CA ASP A 893 19.04 -3.84 29.07
C ASP A 893 18.49 -2.83 28.03
N SER A 894 18.48 -3.24 26.76
CA SER A 894 18.40 -2.43 25.52
C SER A 894 19.67 -1.65 25.12
N VAL A 895 20.65 -1.41 26.02
CA VAL A 895 21.88 -0.66 25.68
C VAL A 895 23.17 -1.43 26.06
N HIS A 896 23.21 -2.03 27.25
CA HIS A 896 24.36 -2.70 27.84
C HIS A 896 24.12 -4.20 28.04
N GLY A 897 25.21 -4.95 28.28
CA GLY A 897 25.14 -6.35 28.67
C GLY A 897 24.58 -6.54 30.08
N MET A 898 23.56 -7.38 30.23
CA MET A 898 23.01 -7.71 31.54
C MET A 898 23.77 -8.89 32.16
N ALA A 899 24.70 -8.61 33.07
CA ALA A 899 25.38 -9.63 33.86
C ALA A 899 24.42 -10.33 34.85
N GLY A 900 24.68 -11.61 35.14
CA GLY A 900 23.98 -12.36 36.19
C GLY A 900 22.51 -12.66 35.91
N VAL A 901 22.11 -12.75 34.64
CA VAL A 901 20.83 -13.34 34.23
C VAL A 901 21.01 -14.85 34.16
N LEU A 902 20.18 -15.61 34.88
CA LEU A 902 20.12 -17.06 34.79
C LEU A 902 19.43 -17.45 33.49
N VAL A 903 20.11 -18.18 32.60
CA VAL A 903 19.53 -18.69 31.35
C VAL A 903 19.39 -20.21 31.43
N THR A 904 18.21 -20.70 31.05
CA THR A 904 17.66 -22.01 31.45
C THR A 904 17.22 -22.76 30.18
N LEU A 905 17.96 -23.81 29.77
CA LEU A 905 17.63 -24.65 28.60
C LEU A 905 16.80 -25.90 29.00
N SER A 906 15.49 -25.85 28.77
CA SER A 906 14.52 -26.89 29.16
C SER A 906 14.14 -27.79 28.00
N SER A 907 14.15 -29.11 28.17
CA SER A 907 13.54 -30.05 27.22
C SER A 907 12.02 -30.05 27.33
N VAL A 908 11.31 -30.13 26.20
CA VAL A 908 9.84 -30.18 26.20
C VAL A 908 9.34 -31.38 27.02
N GLY A 909 8.49 -31.12 28.02
CA GLY A 909 7.90 -32.14 28.88
C GLY A 909 8.68 -32.52 30.14
N ASN A 910 9.89 -31.99 30.39
CA ASN A 910 10.67 -32.28 31.60
C ASN A 910 11.54 -31.10 32.09
N PRO A 911 11.36 -30.64 33.35
CA PRO A 911 12.29 -29.75 34.04
C PRO A 911 13.18 -30.52 35.06
N PRO A 912 14.29 -29.96 35.57
CA PRO A 912 15.21 -28.98 34.97
C PRO A 912 16.70 -29.44 35.06
N VAL A 913 17.72 -28.91 34.35
CA VAL A 913 17.88 -28.12 33.11
C VAL A 913 19.42 -27.95 32.92
N VAL A 914 19.93 -27.66 31.70
CA VAL A 914 21.27 -27.02 31.56
C VAL A 914 21.12 -25.52 31.82
N THR A 915 21.65 -25.02 32.94
CA THR A 915 21.65 -23.59 33.28
C THR A 915 23.03 -22.95 33.09
N THR A 916 23.05 -21.64 32.83
CA THR A 916 24.23 -20.79 32.97
C THR A 916 23.83 -19.40 33.47
N VAL A 917 24.80 -18.57 33.83
CA VAL A 917 24.59 -17.13 34.02
C VAL A 917 25.28 -16.34 32.91
N THR A 918 24.74 -15.17 32.58
CA THR A 918 25.37 -14.22 31.65
C THR A 918 26.58 -13.52 32.25
N ASP A 919 27.58 -13.25 31.41
CA ASP A 919 28.80 -12.52 31.78
C ASP A 919 28.63 -10.98 31.80
N ALA A 920 29.71 -10.25 32.03
CA ALA A 920 29.72 -8.78 32.07
C ALA A 920 29.31 -8.11 30.74
N SER A 921 29.50 -8.80 29.61
CA SER A 921 29.04 -8.39 28.28
C SER A 921 27.59 -8.81 28.00
N GLY A 922 26.97 -9.59 28.88
CA GLY A 922 25.64 -10.18 28.73
C GLY A 922 25.64 -11.51 27.96
N GLU A 923 26.80 -12.03 27.57
CA GLU A 923 26.93 -13.26 26.77
C GLU A 923 26.72 -14.51 27.62
N TYR A 924 26.21 -15.58 27.01
CA TYR A 924 26.04 -16.87 27.65
C TYR A 924 26.27 -18.06 26.71
N THR A 925 26.50 -19.24 27.28
CA THR A 925 26.62 -20.52 26.53
C THR A 925 26.11 -21.69 27.38
N LEU A 926 25.33 -22.56 26.74
CA LEU A 926 24.62 -23.71 27.33
C LEU A 926 25.02 -24.98 26.58
N SER A 927 25.89 -25.79 27.16
CA SER A 927 26.48 -26.97 26.52
C SER A 927 25.80 -28.27 26.95
N GLY A 928 25.64 -29.21 26.02
CA GLY A 928 25.03 -30.53 26.26
C GLY A 928 23.64 -30.71 25.66
N ALA A 929 23.11 -29.73 24.94
CA ALA A 929 21.87 -29.86 24.18
C ALA A 929 22.05 -30.88 23.05
N ILE A 930 21.05 -31.73 22.77
CA ILE A 930 21.13 -32.70 21.67
C ILE A 930 20.61 -32.05 20.38
N ALA A 931 21.37 -32.17 19.29
CA ALA A 931 20.96 -31.64 17.99
C ALA A 931 19.60 -32.18 17.53
N GLN A 932 18.82 -31.34 16.83
CA GLN A 932 17.44 -31.56 16.38
C GLN A 932 16.36 -31.71 17.46
N GLN A 933 16.70 -31.86 18.75
CA GLN A 933 15.69 -31.86 19.81
C GLN A 933 15.14 -30.45 20.09
N GLN A 934 13.87 -30.37 20.50
CA GLN A 934 13.22 -29.11 20.87
C GLN A 934 13.57 -28.72 22.31
N TYR A 935 14.08 -27.50 22.48
CA TYR A 935 14.33 -26.91 23.79
C TYR A 935 13.72 -25.51 23.91
N THR A 936 13.33 -25.16 25.13
CA THR A 936 12.90 -23.82 25.54
C THR A 936 14.03 -23.15 26.32
N ILE A 937 14.55 -22.04 25.80
CA ILE A 937 15.54 -21.19 26.43
C ILE A 937 14.80 -20.08 27.20
N THR A 938 14.99 -20.00 28.52
CA THR A 938 14.31 -19.03 29.41
C THR A 938 15.34 -18.18 30.18
N PRO A 939 15.36 -16.84 30.02
CA PRO A 939 16.08 -15.94 30.92
C PRO A 939 15.29 -15.73 32.22
N SER A 940 16.00 -15.53 33.33
CA SER A 940 15.43 -15.19 34.63
C SER A 940 16.41 -14.35 35.46
N LYS A 941 15.92 -13.29 36.10
CA LYS A 941 16.68 -12.46 37.05
C LYS A 941 15.70 -11.79 38.00
N VAL A 942 15.94 -11.92 39.31
CA VAL A 942 15.06 -11.35 40.34
C VAL A 942 14.98 -9.83 40.16
N GLY A 943 13.75 -9.29 40.18
CA GLY A 943 13.48 -7.86 39.95
C GLY A 943 13.43 -7.43 38.48
N TYR A 944 13.58 -8.33 37.52
CA TYR A 944 13.52 -8.02 36.08
C TYR A 944 12.44 -8.83 35.36
N VAL A 945 11.83 -8.22 34.35
CA VAL A 945 10.96 -8.85 33.35
C VAL A 945 11.63 -8.81 31.99
N PHE A 946 11.47 -9.85 31.18
CA PHE A 946 12.10 -9.96 29.85
C PHE A 946 11.05 -9.78 28.76
N GLU A 947 11.40 -9.02 27.71
CA GLU A 947 10.50 -8.69 26.60
C GLU A 947 10.10 -9.93 25.80
N VAL A 948 11.00 -10.90 25.76
CA VAL A 948 10.74 -12.27 25.32
C VAL A 948 11.00 -13.18 26.54
N PRO A 949 9.96 -13.76 27.18
CA PRO A 949 10.14 -14.52 28.42
C PRO A 949 10.72 -15.93 28.20
N SER A 950 10.64 -16.47 26.97
CA SER A 950 11.39 -17.64 26.53
C SER A 950 11.39 -17.76 25.00
N GLN A 951 12.33 -18.53 24.44
CA GLN A 951 12.37 -18.91 23.02
C GLN A 951 12.39 -20.43 22.91
N THR A 952 11.52 -21.03 22.10
CA THR A 952 11.45 -22.49 21.93
C THR A 952 11.78 -22.87 20.48
N ALA A 953 12.77 -23.73 20.28
CA ALA A 953 13.24 -24.14 18.95
C ALA A 953 13.88 -25.52 18.96
N ASN A 954 13.93 -26.16 17.79
CA ASN A 954 14.80 -27.33 17.56
C ASN A 954 16.24 -26.83 17.43
N VAL A 955 17.16 -27.36 18.25
CA VAL A 955 18.52 -26.80 18.35
C VAL A 955 19.49 -27.40 17.34
N TYR A 956 20.31 -26.53 16.74
CA TYR A 956 21.33 -26.86 15.75
C TYR A 956 22.67 -26.21 16.14
N PRO A 957 23.81 -26.70 15.63
CA PRO A 957 25.10 -26.04 15.80
C PRO A 957 25.04 -24.54 15.46
N ASN A 958 25.76 -23.71 16.23
CA ASN A 958 25.92 -22.27 16.01
C ASN A 958 24.65 -21.40 16.14
N MET A 959 23.55 -21.90 16.71
CA MET A 959 22.37 -21.06 17.01
C MET A 959 22.61 -20.08 18.17
N PHE A 960 22.10 -18.86 18.01
CA PHE A 960 22.11 -17.78 19.01
C PHE A 960 20.68 -17.35 19.38
N PHE A 961 20.40 -17.19 20.67
CA PHE A 961 19.09 -16.76 21.20
C PHE A 961 19.26 -15.55 22.12
N ASN A 962 18.88 -14.36 21.67
CA ASN A 962 19.10 -13.11 22.40
C ASN A 962 17.83 -12.67 23.16
N PHE A 963 18.00 -11.98 24.29
CA PHE A 963 16.90 -11.49 25.13
C PHE A 963 17.13 -10.05 25.60
N ILE A 964 16.05 -9.31 25.84
CA ILE A 964 16.09 -7.96 26.43
C ILE A 964 15.35 -8.00 27.76
N GLY A 965 15.95 -7.42 28.81
CA GLY A 965 15.42 -7.42 30.17
C GLY A 965 15.36 -6.02 30.78
N ARG A 966 14.25 -5.70 31.45
CA ARG A 966 14.00 -4.41 32.11
C ARG A 966 13.56 -4.61 33.57
N PRO A 967 13.81 -3.67 34.48
CA PRO A 967 13.29 -3.75 35.85
C PRO A 967 11.76 -3.88 35.88
N GLY A 968 11.25 -4.82 36.67
CA GLY A 968 9.82 -4.98 36.93
C GLY A 968 9.33 -3.98 37.99
N THR A 969 8.09 -3.52 37.86
CA THR A 969 7.44 -2.61 38.82
C THR A 969 6.16 -3.19 39.38
N TYR A 970 5.61 -2.63 40.47
CA TYR A 970 4.40 -3.14 41.13
C TYR A 970 3.19 -3.28 40.18
N ILE A 971 3.10 -2.43 39.15
CA ILE A 971 2.05 -2.45 38.12
C ILE A 971 2.29 -3.41 36.94
N ASP A 972 3.36 -4.20 36.94
CA ASP A 972 3.53 -5.30 35.98
C ASP A 972 2.69 -6.54 36.32
N ASP A 973 2.13 -6.62 37.53
CA ASP A 973 1.03 -7.54 37.86
C ASP A 973 -0.32 -6.97 37.40
N SER A 974 -1.16 -7.81 36.79
CA SER A 974 -2.45 -7.40 36.21
C SER A 974 -3.47 -6.92 37.24
N LYS A 975 -3.51 -7.52 38.43
CA LYS A 975 -4.45 -7.14 39.51
C LYS A 975 -4.04 -5.81 40.13
N ASN A 976 -2.74 -5.60 40.33
CA ASN A 976 -2.15 -4.35 40.79
C ASN A 976 -2.36 -3.22 39.79
N PHE A 977 -2.16 -3.49 38.49
CA PHE A 977 -2.44 -2.54 37.40
C PHE A 977 -3.90 -2.07 37.42
N VAL A 978 -4.86 -2.99 37.50
CA VAL A 978 -6.30 -2.71 37.57
C VAL A 978 -6.64 -1.92 38.84
N THR A 979 -6.17 -2.37 40.00
CA THR A 979 -6.34 -1.65 41.28
C THR A 979 -5.84 -0.21 41.17
N GLN A 980 -4.74 0.00 40.44
CA GLN A 980 -4.18 1.34 40.24
C GLN A 980 -5.01 2.20 39.27
N GLN A 981 -5.70 1.63 38.28
CA GLN A 981 -6.64 2.39 37.43
C GLN A 981 -7.82 2.94 38.25
N TYR A 982 -8.41 2.13 39.14
CA TYR A 982 -9.46 2.59 40.08
C TYR A 982 -8.96 3.76 40.95
N ARG A 983 -7.74 3.68 41.47
CA ARG A 983 -7.13 4.76 42.27
C ARG A 983 -6.79 6.03 41.48
N ASP A 984 -6.33 5.88 40.24
CA ASP A 984 -5.87 6.98 39.39
C ASP A 984 -7.00 7.72 38.68
N PHE A 985 -8.08 7.03 38.27
CA PHE A 985 -9.23 7.65 37.57
C PHE A 985 -10.48 7.83 38.43
N LEU A 986 -10.82 6.87 39.30
CA LEU A 986 -12.07 6.89 40.09
C LEU A 986 -11.84 7.33 41.55
N GLY A 987 -10.59 7.36 42.01
CA GLY A 987 -10.22 7.84 43.35
C GLY A 987 -10.66 6.93 44.49
N ARG A 988 -11.02 5.67 44.20
CA ARG A 988 -11.47 4.64 45.16
C ARG A 988 -10.70 3.33 45.00
N GLU A 989 -10.90 2.41 45.94
CA GLU A 989 -10.53 1.00 45.76
C GLU A 989 -11.54 0.30 44.83
N PRO A 990 -11.10 -0.76 44.13
CA PRO A 990 -12.01 -1.58 43.34
C PRO A 990 -12.97 -2.39 44.21
N ASP A 991 -14.18 -2.55 43.71
CA ASP A 991 -15.13 -3.58 44.14
C ASP A 991 -14.68 -4.98 43.65
N GLY A 992 -15.16 -6.04 44.31
CA GLY A 992 -14.67 -7.40 44.07
C GLY A 992 -14.93 -7.91 42.65
N ASP A 993 -16.13 -7.67 42.13
CA ASP A 993 -16.56 -8.13 40.80
C ASP A 993 -15.86 -7.34 39.69
N GLY A 994 -15.75 -6.01 39.83
CA GLY A 994 -15.01 -5.17 38.89
C GLY A 994 -13.51 -5.45 38.89
N LEU A 995 -12.90 -5.72 40.05
CA LEU A 995 -11.49 -6.17 40.11
C LEU A 995 -11.31 -7.49 39.37
N ALA A 996 -12.20 -8.46 39.59
CA ALA A 996 -12.14 -9.76 38.93
C ALA A 996 -12.32 -9.62 37.41
N PHE A 997 -13.34 -8.89 36.95
CA PHE A 997 -13.63 -8.65 35.54
C PHE A 997 -12.44 -8.04 34.79
N TRP A 998 -11.95 -6.88 35.24
CA TRP A 998 -10.84 -6.19 34.56
C TRP A 998 -9.50 -6.91 34.70
N THR A 999 -9.26 -7.67 35.78
CA THR A 999 -8.06 -8.51 35.90
C THR A 999 -8.13 -9.71 34.95
N ASN A 1000 -9.30 -10.32 34.78
CA ASN A 1000 -9.51 -11.44 33.86
C ASN A 1000 -9.37 -11.01 32.40
N GLU A 1001 -9.80 -9.80 32.04
CA GLU A 1001 -9.60 -9.22 30.70
C GLU A 1001 -8.11 -9.22 30.29
N ILE A 1002 -7.21 -8.80 31.18
CA ILE A 1002 -5.75 -8.83 30.92
C ILE A 1002 -5.20 -10.25 31.04
N SER A 1003 -5.65 -11.02 32.04
CA SER A 1003 -5.12 -12.37 32.33
C SER A 1003 -5.55 -13.42 31.28
N SER A 1004 -6.58 -13.14 30.48
CA SER A 1004 -7.00 -13.96 29.33
C SER A 1004 -5.88 -14.18 28.30
N CYS A 1005 -4.89 -13.29 28.25
CA CYS A 1005 -3.70 -13.42 27.40
C CYS A 1005 -2.67 -14.47 27.89
N GLY A 1006 -2.84 -15.05 29.09
CA GLY A 1006 -1.85 -15.94 29.69
C GLY A 1006 -0.50 -15.24 29.88
N ALA A 1007 0.53 -15.71 29.17
CA ALA A 1007 1.88 -15.12 29.17
C ALA A 1007 2.20 -14.28 27.90
N TYR A 1008 1.22 -14.06 27.01
CA TYR A 1008 1.46 -13.41 25.71
C TYR A 1008 1.49 -11.88 25.84
N LEU A 1009 2.70 -11.32 26.03
CA LEU A 1009 2.93 -9.90 26.33
C LEU A 1009 2.28 -8.90 25.35
N PRO A 1010 2.31 -9.07 24.01
CA PRO A 1010 1.61 -8.16 23.09
C PRO A 1010 0.09 -8.07 23.34
N CYS A 1011 -0.55 -9.18 23.72
CA CYS A 1011 -1.95 -9.18 24.14
C CYS A 1011 -2.13 -8.49 25.50
N ILE A 1012 -1.23 -8.74 26.47
CA ILE A 1012 -1.26 -8.10 27.80
C ILE A 1012 -1.17 -6.57 27.67
N ASP A 1013 -0.25 -6.06 26.86
CA ASP A 1013 -0.07 -4.62 26.67
C ASP A 1013 -1.24 -3.99 25.90
N PHE A 1014 -1.80 -4.68 24.89
CA PHE A 1014 -3.02 -4.24 24.20
C PHE A 1014 -4.25 -4.22 25.13
N LYS A 1015 -4.45 -5.28 25.93
CA LYS A 1015 -5.50 -5.33 26.95
C LYS A 1015 -5.31 -4.25 27.99
N ARG A 1016 -4.09 -3.97 28.46
CA ARG A 1016 -3.80 -2.87 29.40
C ARG A 1016 -4.22 -1.52 28.86
N VAL A 1017 -3.89 -1.19 27.60
CA VAL A 1017 -4.33 0.04 26.93
C VAL A 1017 -5.86 0.15 26.90
N ASN A 1018 -6.56 -0.91 26.52
CA ASN A 1018 -8.02 -0.92 26.41
C ASN A 1018 -8.71 -0.85 27.77
N VAL A 1019 -8.23 -1.61 28.77
CA VAL A 1019 -8.74 -1.59 30.15
C VAL A 1019 -8.54 -0.20 30.77
N SER A 1020 -7.36 0.39 30.65
CA SER A 1020 -7.09 1.77 31.08
C SER A 1020 -8.07 2.78 30.45
N ALA A 1021 -8.28 2.71 29.13
CA ALA A 1021 -9.19 3.63 28.45
C ALA A 1021 -10.65 3.44 28.85
N ALA A 1022 -11.06 2.20 29.18
CA ALA A 1022 -12.40 1.92 29.68
C ALA A 1022 -12.72 2.64 31.00
N PHE A 1023 -11.74 2.93 31.86
CA PHE A 1023 -11.97 3.75 33.06
C PHE A 1023 -12.39 5.18 32.72
N PHE A 1024 -11.74 5.84 31.76
CA PHE A 1024 -12.16 7.17 31.30
C PHE A 1024 -13.55 7.13 30.64
N LEU A 1025 -13.83 6.10 29.84
CA LEU A 1025 -15.10 5.94 29.13
C LEU A 1025 -16.24 5.45 30.03
N SER A 1026 -15.94 5.02 31.26
CA SER A 1026 -16.94 4.55 32.22
C SER A 1026 -17.95 5.63 32.61
N ILE A 1027 -19.20 5.24 32.87
CA ILE A 1027 -20.24 6.14 33.38
C ILE A 1027 -19.77 6.82 34.68
N GLU A 1028 -19.04 6.08 35.53
CA GLU A 1028 -18.51 6.60 36.78
C GLU A 1028 -17.55 7.78 36.56
N PHE A 1029 -16.62 7.70 35.60
CA PHE A 1029 -15.73 8.83 35.28
C PHE A 1029 -16.44 9.94 34.50
N GLN A 1030 -17.28 9.60 33.52
CA GLN A 1030 -18.01 10.57 32.70
C GLN A 1030 -18.91 11.49 33.53
N GLU A 1031 -19.50 10.96 34.60
CA GLU A 1031 -20.39 11.69 35.51
C GLU A 1031 -19.71 12.23 36.79
N THR A 1032 -18.43 11.92 37.02
CA THR A 1032 -17.61 12.48 38.11
C THR A 1032 -16.50 13.39 37.55
N GLY A 1033 -15.32 12.85 37.25
CA GLY A 1033 -14.14 13.62 36.83
C GLY A 1033 -14.38 14.45 35.56
N TYR A 1034 -15.05 13.88 34.55
CA TYR A 1034 -15.36 14.65 33.35
C TYR A 1034 -16.47 15.70 33.59
N LEU A 1035 -17.35 15.50 34.58
CA LEU A 1035 -18.29 16.53 34.98
C LEU A 1035 -17.59 17.68 35.71
N VAL A 1036 -16.64 17.41 36.60
CA VAL A 1036 -15.79 18.43 37.24
C VAL A 1036 -15.05 19.27 36.19
N TYR A 1037 -14.42 18.63 35.20
CA TYR A 1037 -13.80 19.34 34.07
C TYR A 1037 -14.79 20.30 33.39
N ARG A 1038 -15.99 19.79 33.03
CA ARG A 1038 -17.03 20.58 32.36
C ARG A 1038 -17.58 21.71 33.24
N THR A 1039 -17.61 21.54 34.57
CA THR A 1039 -17.96 22.60 35.52
C THR A 1039 -16.91 23.71 35.53
N TYR A 1040 -15.62 23.38 35.58
CA TYR A 1040 -14.53 24.37 35.48
C TYR A 1040 -14.55 25.12 34.14
N LYS A 1041 -14.82 24.40 33.04
CA LYS A 1041 -15.00 24.98 31.70
C LYS A 1041 -16.19 25.95 31.63
N ALA A 1042 -17.36 25.55 32.12
CA ALA A 1042 -18.55 26.39 32.15
C ALA A 1042 -18.38 27.61 33.06
N ALA A 1043 -17.69 27.45 34.20
CA ALA A 1043 -17.46 28.55 35.14
C ALA A 1043 -16.40 29.55 34.64
N TYR A 1044 -15.33 29.11 33.97
CA TYR A 1044 -14.13 29.94 33.78
C TYR A 1044 -13.53 29.96 32.35
N GLY A 1045 -14.09 29.19 31.42
CA GLY A 1045 -13.60 29.13 30.04
C GLY A 1045 -12.27 28.39 29.87
N ASN A 1046 -11.44 28.87 28.93
CA ASN A 1046 -10.11 28.33 28.64
C ASN A 1046 -9.05 29.38 28.96
N LEU A 1047 -7.85 28.94 29.34
CA LEU A 1047 -6.66 29.79 29.33
C LEU A 1047 -6.10 29.88 27.89
N PRO A 1048 -5.52 31.02 27.46
CA PRO A 1048 -4.89 31.13 26.13
C PRO A 1048 -3.77 30.11 25.95
N GLY A 1049 -3.88 29.24 24.94
CA GLY A 1049 -2.90 28.19 24.65
C GLY A 1049 -2.82 27.07 25.70
N ALA A 1050 -3.83 26.90 26.53
CA ALA A 1050 -3.79 26.06 27.73
C ALA A 1050 -5.16 25.40 28.02
N PRO A 1051 -5.22 24.37 28.90
CA PRO A 1051 -6.47 23.75 29.33
C PRO A 1051 -7.37 24.70 30.14
N VAL A 1052 -8.51 24.17 30.59
CA VAL A 1052 -9.38 24.82 31.58
C VAL A 1052 -8.59 25.23 32.84
N PRO A 1053 -8.92 26.34 33.51
CA PRO A 1053 -8.16 26.86 34.67
C PRO A 1053 -8.47 26.08 35.97
N MET A 1054 -8.07 24.81 35.97
CA MET A 1054 -8.26 23.81 37.02
C MET A 1054 -6.92 23.14 37.34
N THR A 1055 -6.57 23.06 38.62
CA THR A 1055 -5.39 22.33 39.11
C THR A 1055 -5.73 20.93 39.59
N LEU A 1056 -4.74 20.04 39.68
CA LEU A 1056 -4.91 18.69 40.22
C LEU A 1056 -5.45 18.70 41.66
N SER A 1057 -5.01 19.67 42.46
CA SER A 1057 -5.46 19.92 43.84
C SER A 1057 -6.92 20.37 43.95
N GLU A 1058 -7.51 20.91 42.87
CA GLU A 1058 -8.95 21.16 42.75
C GLU A 1058 -9.68 19.92 42.20
N PHE A 1059 -9.16 19.31 41.14
CA PHE A 1059 -9.79 18.20 40.43
C PHE A 1059 -10.03 16.96 41.30
N LEU A 1060 -9.03 16.55 42.11
CA LEU A 1060 -9.13 15.33 42.91
C LEU A 1060 -10.16 15.38 44.05
N PRO A 1061 -10.25 16.41 44.91
CA PRO A 1061 -11.31 16.48 45.91
C PRO A 1061 -12.70 16.61 45.29
N ASP A 1062 -12.85 17.40 44.23
CA ASP A 1062 -14.14 17.59 43.54
C ASP A 1062 -14.64 16.29 42.90
N THR A 1063 -13.75 15.54 42.23
CA THR A 1063 -14.08 14.23 41.64
C THR A 1063 -14.53 13.24 42.71
N ARG A 1064 -13.82 13.20 43.85
CA ARG A 1064 -14.21 12.37 45.00
C ARG A 1064 -15.53 12.81 45.64
N GLN A 1065 -15.86 14.10 45.64
CA GLN A 1065 -17.14 14.59 46.18
C GLN A 1065 -18.32 14.05 45.35
N ILE A 1066 -18.23 14.09 44.02
CA ILE A 1066 -19.29 13.54 43.16
C ILE A 1066 -19.32 12.00 43.24
N GLY A 1067 -18.17 11.34 43.25
CA GLY A 1067 -18.05 9.88 43.32
C GLY A 1067 -18.28 9.25 44.69
N GLN A 1068 -18.55 10.01 45.75
CA GLN A 1068 -18.55 9.50 47.13
C GLN A 1068 -19.57 8.38 47.35
N GLY A 1069 -19.08 7.15 47.51
CA GLY A 1069 -19.90 5.95 47.72
C GLY A 1069 -20.63 5.44 46.47
N VAL A 1070 -20.40 6.04 45.29
CA VAL A 1070 -21.00 5.61 44.04
C VAL A 1070 -20.24 4.40 43.49
N VAL A 1071 -20.99 3.33 43.20
CA VAL A 1071 -20.50 2.16 42.44
C VAL A 1071 -21.56 1.88 41.38
N VAL A 1072 -21.21 2.07 40.11
CA VAL A 1072 -22.19 1.94 39.00
C VAL A 1072 -22.75 0.51 38.94
N GLY A 1073 -24.07 0.38 39.00
CA GLY A 1073 -24.78 -0.91 39.04
C GLY A 1073 -25.12 -1.42 40.44
N ALA A 1074 -24.59 -0.83 41.53
CA ALA A 1074 -25.01 -1.15 42.88
C ALA A 1074 -26.38 -0.53 43.22
N ALA A 1075 -27.25 -1.23 43.93
CA ALA A 1075 -28.64 -0.81 44.13
C ALA A 1075 -28.79 0.63 44.69
N GLY A 1076 -29.36 1.53 43.89
CA GLY A 1076 -29.60 2.94 44.25
C GLY A 1076 -28.47 3.92 43.91
N TRP A 1077 -27.42 3.48 43.20
CA TRP A 1077 -26.26 4.32 42.83
C TRP A 1077 -26.65 5.60 42.08
N GLU A 1078 -27.70 5.58 41.26
CA GLU A 1078 -28.19 6.74 40.49
C GLU A 1078 -28.65 7.85 41.44
N GLY A 1079 -29.42 7.49 42.47
CA GLY A 1079 -29.94 8.44 43.45
C GLY A 1079 -28.82 9.06 44.30
N LEU A 1080 -27.82 8.26 44.69
CA LEU A 1080 -26.64 8.75 45.39
C LEU A 1080 -25.82 9.71 44.52
N LEU A 1081 -25.53 9.33 43.27
CA LEU A 1081 -24.82 10.19 42.31
C LEU A 1081 -25.54 11.52 42.08
N GLN A 1082 -26.87 11.51 41.95
CA GLN A 1082 -27.66 12.74 41.80
C GLN A 1082 -27.59 13.65 43.04
N ASN A 1083 -27.62 13.07 44.24
CA ASN A 1083 -27.44 13.81 45.49
C ASN A 1083 -26.03 14.41 45.61
N ASN A 1084 -25.00 13.61 45.31
CA ASN A 1084 -23.59 14.05 45.34
C ASN A 1084 -23.33 15.19 44.36
N LYS A 1085 -23.85 15.09 43.12
CA LYS A 1085 -23.82 16.19 42.14
C LYS A 1085 -24.48 17.46 42.68
N ASN A 1086 -25.67 17.35 43.27
CA ASN A 1086 -26.38 18.50 43.84
C ASN A 1086 -25.59 19.17 44.97
N GLY A 1087 -24.94 18.39 45.84
CA GLY A 1087 -24.03 18.91 46.87
C GLY A 1087 -22.82 19.64 46.26
N PHE A 1088 -22.11 18.98 45.33
CA PHE A 1088 -20.96 19.57 44.63
C PHE A 1088 -21.30 20.91 43.97
N PHE A 1089 -22.39 21.00 43.19
CA PHE A 1089 -22.76 22.26 42.53
C PHE A 1089 -23.23 23.34 43.52
N ALA A 1090 -23.85 22.96 44.65
CA ALA A 1090 -24.22 23.91 45.70
C ALA A 1090 -22.97 24.49 46.39
N ASP A 1091 -21.99 23.65 46.73
CA ASP A 1091 -20.73 24.10 47.31
C ASP A 1091 -19.93 24.94 46.31
N PHE A 1092 -19.83 24.50 45.05
CA PHE A 1092 -19.03 25.14 44.00
C PHE A 1092 -19.39 26.62 43.81
N VAL A 1093 -20.68 26.96 43.78
CA VAL A 1093 -21.12 28.36 43.58
C VAL A 1093 -20.91 29.28 44.79
N THR A 1094 -20.54 28.73 45.95
CA THR A 1094 -20.15 29.52 47.14
C THR A 1094 -18.65 29.78 47.24
N ARG A 1095 -17.83 29.11 46.41
CA ARG A 1095 -16.37 29.27 46.42
C ARG A 1095 -15.99 30.69 46.00
N SER A 1096 -15.01 31.29 46.67
CA SER A 1096 -14.52 32.66 46.35
C SER A 1096 -14.08 32.83 44.89
N LYS A 1097 -13.44 31.81 44.31
CA LYS A 1097 -13.08 31.74 42.88
C LYS A 1097 -14.30 31.88 41.96
N PHE A 1098 -15.48 31.38 42.38
CA PHE A 1098 -16.74 31.51 41.65
C PHE A 1098 -17.44 32.85 41.92
N THR A 1099 -17.61 33.25 43.18
CA THR A 1099 -18.32 34.51 43.53
C THR A 1099 -17.59 35.75 43.00
N ASN A 1100 -16.26 35.70 42.87
CA ASN A 1100 -15.47 36.77 42.25
C ASN A 1100 -15.62 36.82 40.72
N ALA A 1101 -15.80 35.67 40.06
CA ALA A 1101 -16.05 35.60 38.62
C ALA A 1101 -17.51 35.99 38.27
N PHE A 1102 -18.45 35.71 39.18
CA PHE A 1102 -19.87 35.99 39.03
C PHE A 1102 -20.41 36.80 40.23
N PRO A 1103 -20.21 38.12 40.27
CA PRO A 1103 -20.78 38.98 41.32
C PRO A 1103 -22.30 38.85 41.45
N ASP A 1104 -22.82 38.86 42.68
CA ASP A 1104 -24.27 38.78 42.95
C ASP A 1104 -25.06 40.04 42.49
N THR A 1105 -24.35 41.10 42.10
CA THR A 1105 -24.92 42.31 41.48
C THR A 1105 -25.36 42.10 40.03
N TRP A 1106 -25.01 40.97 39.40
CA TRP A 1106 -25.40 40.65 38.03
C TRP A 1106 -26.86 40.22 37.94
N THR A 1107 -27.52 40.62 36.84
CA THR A 1107 -28.84 40.09 36.48
C THR A 1107 -28.78 38.60 36.13
N SER A 1108 -29.90 37.91 36.30
CA SER A 1108 -30.04 36.48 35.98
C SER A 1108 -29.66 36.16 34.53
N SER A 1109 -29.98 37.06 33.58
CA SER A 1109 -29.56 36.98 32.18
C SER A 1109 -28.04 37.05 32.02
N GLN A 1110 -27.37 38.05 32.61
CA GLN A 1110 -25.90 38.22 32.49
C GLN A 1110 -25.14 37.00 33.04
N PHE A 1111 -25.64 36.43 34.14
CA PHE A 1111 -25.07 35.21 34.73
C PHE A 1111 -25.21 34.00 33.78
N VAL A 1112 -26.40 33.78 33.22
CA VAL A 1112 -26.65 32.69 32.25
C VAL A 1112 -25.81 32.85 30.97
N ASP A 1113 -25.77 34.06 30.41
CA ASP A 1113 -25.05 34.37 29.17
C ASP A 1113 -23.54 34.16 29.33
N ALA A 1114 -22.97 34.57 30.46
CA ALA A 1114 -21.54 34.40 30.75
C ALA A 1114 -21.14 32.92 30.89
N LEU A 1115 -21.97 32.08 31.52
CA LEU A 1115 -21.71 30.64 31.64
C LEU A 1115 -21.73 29.93 30.27
N PHE A 1116 -22.71 30.26 29.42
CA PHE A 1116 -22.76 29.73 28.05
C PHE A 1116 -21.59 30.21 27.18
N SER A 1117 -21.19 31.48 27.33
CA SER A 1117 -20.01 32.05 26.66
C SER A 1117 -18.70 31.33 27.07
N ASN A 1118 -18.51 31.12 28.38
CA ASN A 1118 -17.35 30.39 28.91
C ASN A 1118 -17.33 28.92 28.44
N ALA A 1119 -18.49 28.25 28.41
CA ALA A 1119 -18.63 26.92 27.84
C ALA A 1119 -18.29 26.87 26.35
N GLY A 1120 -18.49 27.94 25.58
CA GLY A 1120 -18.36 27.96 24.12
C GLY A 1120 -19.58 27.40 23.39
N VAL A 1121 -20.74 27.38 24.06
CA VAL A 1121 -21.99 26.81 23.56
C VAL A 1121 -23.02 27.92 23.36
N THR A 1122 -23.50 28.09 22.13
CA THR A 1122 -24.64 28.96 21.83
C THR A 1122 -25.94 28.24 22.22
N PRO A 1123 -26.69 28.67 23.26
CA PRO A 1123 -27.92 28.02 23.67
C PRO A 1123 -29.06 28.31 22.68
N SER A 1124 -30.05 27.42 22.62
CA SER A 1124 -31.32 27.78 21.97
C SER A 1124 -32.07 28.83 22.79
N ALA A 1125 -33.01 29.54 22.17
CA ALA A 1125 -33.85 30.50 22.88
C ALA A 1125 -34.67 29.85 24.02
N LEU A 1126 -35.01 28.56 23.90
CA LEU A 1126 -35.74 27.80 24.92
C LEU A 1126 -34.81 27.36 26.06
N ASP A 1127 -33.60 26.88 25.77
CA ASP A 1127 -32.63 26.48 26.79
C ASP A 1127 -32.15 27.67 27.62
N ARG A 1128 -31.94 28.81 26.95
CA ARG A 1128 -31.58 30.08 27.59
C ARG A 1128 -32.71 30.61 28.47
N ALA A 1129 -33.96 30.52 28.02
CA ALA A 1129 -35.13 30.88 28.83
C ALA A 1129 -35.24 29.97 30.05
N ALA A 1130 -35.21 28.65 29.86
CA ALA A 1130 -35.27 27.68 30.95
C ALA A 1130 -34.14 27.85 31.99
N ALA A 1131 -32.94 28.26 31.57
CA ALA A 1131 -31.85 28.58 32.48
C ALA A 1131 -32.07 29.89 33.26
N ILE A 1132 -32.76 30.88 32.70
CA ILE A 1132 -33.16 32.11 33.42
C ILE A 1132 -34.32 31.83 34.38
N ASP A 1133 -35.27 30.98 33.98
CA ASP A 1133 -36.44 30.60 34.77
C ASP A 1133 -36.09 29.80 36.04
N GLU A 1134 -34.89 29.21 36.13
CA GLU A 1134 -34.34 28.65 37.38
C GLU A 1134 -34.32 29.67 38.53
N PHE A 1135 -34.25 30.98 38.23
CA PHE A 1135 -34.32 32.07 39.21
C PHE A 1135 -35.76 32.48 39.59
N GLY A 1136 -36.80 31.82 39.05
CA GLY A 1136 -38.20 32.04 39.44
C GLY A 1136 -38.73 33.43 39.12
N GLY A 1137 -38.22 34.07 38.06
CA GLY A 1137 -38.58 35.45 37.68
C GLY A 1137 -37.86 36.54 38.47
N ALA A 1138 -36.93 36.21 39.38
CA ALA A 1138 -36.08 37.19 40.03
C ALA A 1138 -35.12 37.84 39.02
N GLY A 1139 -35.05 39.17 39.00
CA GLY A 1139 -34.21 39.93 38.07
C GLY A 1139 -32.71 39.94 38.39
N GLY A 1140 -32.31 39.48 39.58
CA GLY A 1140 -30.92 39.43 40.06
C GLY A 1140 -30.48 38.01 40.40
N SER A 1141 -29.20 37.72 40.20
CA SER A 1141 -28.64 36.36 40.30
C SER A 1141 -28.31 35.89 41.73
N THR A 1142 -28.75 36.60 42.77
CA THR A 1142 -28.41 36.35 44.20
C THR A 1142 -28.84 34.98 44.77
N ASN A 1143 -29.72 34.25 44.09
CA ASN A 1143 -30.19 32.95 44.54
C ASN A 1143 -29.14 31.85 44.26
N THR A 1144 -28.32 31.52 45.27
CA THR A 1144 -27.27 30.50 45.18
C THR A 1144 -27.77 29.13 44.72
N THR A 1145 -28.97 28.72 45.15
CA THR A 1145 -29.56 27.43 44.73
C THR A 1145 -29.94 27.44 43.24
N ALA A 1146 -30.39 28.58 42.70
CA ALA A 1146 -30.61 28.76 41.28
C ALA A 1146 -29.28 28.81 40.50
N ARG A 1147 -28.26 29.52 41.01
CA ARG A 1147 -26.90 29.53 40.45
C ARG A 1147 -26.33 28.11 40.29
N ALA A 1148 -26.49 27.27 41.30
CA ALA A 1148 -26.07 25.86 41.27
C ALA A 1148 -26.77 25.06 40.16
N ARG A 1149 -28.10 25.16 40.04
CA ARG A 1149 -28.87 24.49 38.98
C ARG A 1149 -28.51 24.97 37.57
N VAL A 1150 -28.26 26.26 37.40
CA VAL A 1150 -27.86 26.84 36.11
C VAL A 1150 -26.45 26.41 35.70
N LEU A 1151 -25.47 26.51 36.62
CA LEU A 1151 -24.11 26.03 36.36
C LEU A 1151 -24.11 24.54 36.00
N ARG A 1152 -24.90 23.73 36.73
CA ARG A 1152 -25.12 22.31 36.44
C ARG A 1152 -25.71 22.09 35.05
N ARG A 1153 -26.77 22.82 34.68
CA ARG A 1153 -27.43 22.76 33.35
C ARG A 1153 -26.48 23.09 32.20
N VAL A 1154 -25.50 23.97 32.41
CA VAL A 1154 -24.47 24.28 31.40
C VAL A 1154 -23.38 23.20 31.38
N ALA A 1155 -22.90 22.72 32.54
CA ALA A 1155 -21.87 21.67 32.62
C ALA A 1155 -22.34 20.29 32.09
N GLU A 1156 -23.61 19.94 32.31
CA GLU A 1156 -24.24 18.72 31.79
C GLU A 1156 -24.73 18.85 30.33
N ASN A 1157 -24.48 19.98 29.66
CA ASN A 1157 -24.86 20.18 28.26
C ASN A 1157 -24.11 19.22 27.30
N SER A 1158 -24.83 18.60 26.38
CA SER A 1158 -24.27 17.60 25.46
C SER A 1158 -23.30 18.18 24.42
N ILE A 1159 -23.50 19.42 23.95
CA ILE A 1159 -22.60 20.07 23.00
C ILE A 1159 -21.26 20.35 23.69
N LEU A 1160 -21.28 20.84 24.93
CA LEU A 1160 -20.08 21.01 25.75
C LEU A 1160 -19.34 19.67 25.97
N ALA A 1161 -20.09 18.61 26.29
CA ALA A 1161 -19.55 17.26 26.48
C ALA A 1161 -19.00 16.62 25.19
N GLN A 1162 -19.40 17.10 24.00
CA GLN A 1162 -18.82 16.67 22.74
C GLN A 1162 -17.57 17.50 22.39
N GLN A 1163 -17.63 18.83 22.53
CA GLN A 1163 -16.55 19.76 22.16
C GLN A 1163 -15.27 19.59 22.99
N GLU A 1164 -15.39 19.21 24.26
CA GLU A 1164 -14.25 19.16 25.20
C GLU A 1164 -13.71 17.75 25.46
N LYS A 1165 -14.27 16.72 24.81
CA LYS A 1165 -13.93 15.30 25.04
C LYS A 1165 -12.41 15.06 24.97
N ASN A 1166 -11.77 15.51 23.90
CA ASN A 1166 -10.34 15.27 23.65
C ASN A 1166 -9.46 16.07 24.63
N ARG A 1167 -9.80 17.34 24.91
CA ARG A 1167 -9.08 18.18 25.89
C ARG A 1167 -9.10 17.59 27.30
N ALA A 1168 -10.27 17.15 27.74
CA ALA A 1168 -10.41 16.47 29.02
C ALA A 1168 -9.68 15.12 29.05
N PHE A 1169 -9.74 14.34 27.97
CA PHE A 1169 -8.98 13.08 27.87
C PHE A 1169 -7.48 13.33 28.07
N VAL A 1170 -6.92 14.34 27.38
CA VAL A 1170 -5.51 14.73 27.49
C VAL A 1170 -5.16 15.16 28.92
N LEU A 1171 -5.93 16.09 29.51
CA LEU A 1171 -5.67 16.57 30.87
C LEU A 1171 -5.73 15.43 31.90
N THR A 1172 -6.63 14.47 31.72
CA THR A 1172 -6.79 13.33 32.63
C THR A 1172 -5.58 12.39 32.58
N GLN A 1173 -4.80 12.32 31.49
CA GLN A 1173 -3.58 11.50 31.49
C GLN A 1173 -2.54 12.06 32.47
N TYR A 1174 -2.37 13.39 32.52
CA TYR A 1174 -1.50 14.06 33.49
C TYR A 1174 -2.04 13.90 34.92
N PHE A 1175 -3.33 14.13 35.12
CA PHE A 1175 -3.95 14.07 36.46
C PHE A 1175 -4.05 12.66 37.05
N GLY A 1176 -4.29 11.64 36.22
CA GLY A 1176 -4.39 10.24 36.64
C GLY A 1176 -3.04 9.54 36.72
N TYR A 1177 -2.29 9.50 35.60
CA TYR A 1177 -1.01 8.78 35.56
C TYR A 1177 0.14 9.58 36.15
N LEU A 1178 0.35 10.83 35.72
CA LEU A 1178 1.53 11.57 36.15
C LEU A 1178 1.37 12.23 37.54
N ARG A 1179 0.12 12.35 38.03
CA ARG A 1179 -0.23 12.95 39.34
C ARG A 1179 0.38 14.35 39.55
N ARG A 1180 0.48 15.12 38.47
CA ARG A 1180 0.90 16.54 38.45
C ARG A 1180 0.02 17.38 37.51
N ASN A 1181 0.15 18.70 37.55
CA ASN A 1181 -0.37 19.55 36.48
C ASN A 1181 0.51 19.40 35.22
N PRO A 1182 -0.02 19.58 34.00
CA PRO A 1182 0.78 19.41 32.78
C PRO A 1182 1.98 20.35 32.69
N ASN A 1183 1.88 21.52 33.32
CA ASN A 1183 2.89 22.57 33.36
C ASN A 1183 3.80 22.51 34.61
N ASP A 1184 3.67 21.50 35.47
CA ASP A 1184 4.61 21.24 36.55
C ASP A 1184 5.86 20.49 36.01
N ALA A 1185 6.98 20.57 36.73
CA ALA A 1185 8.16 19.76 36.45
C ALA A 1185 7.79 18.25 36.41
N PRO A 1186 8.37 17.44 35.48
CA PRO A 1186 9.53 17.73 34.64
C PRO A 1186 9.27 18.49 33.32
N GLU A 1187 8.11 19.13 33.11
CA GLU A 1187 7.82 19.87 31.87
C GLU A 1187 8.87 20.97 31.59
N ILE A 1188 9.53 20.89 30.43
CA ILE A 1188 10.59 21.83 30.05
C ILE A 1188 9.97 23.20 29.78
N GLY A 1189 10.39 24.21 30.54
CA GLY A 1189 9.84 25.56 30.45
C GLY A 1189 8.55 25.79 31.23
N LEU A 1190 8.03 24.78 31.96
CA LEU A 1190 6.84 24.87 32.82
C LEU A 1190 5.61 25.47 32.11
N ASN A 1191 5.40 25.05 30.87
CA ASN A 1191 4.37 25.55 29.96
C ASN A 1191 3.33 24.44 29.65
N PHE A 1192 2.54 24.57 28.58
CA PHE A 1192 1.55 23.55 28.18
C PHE A 1192 1.91 22.86 26.85
N GLU A 1193 3.17 22.86 26.43
CA GLU A 1193 3.59 22.31 25.13
C GLU A 1193 3.38 20.79 25.04
N GLY A 1194 3.74 20.01 26.06
CA GLY A 1194 3.43 18.58 26.11
C GLY A 1194 1.93 18.28 26.13
N TYR A 1195 1.13 19.12 26.80
CA TYR A 1195 -0.34 19.01 26.76
C TYR A 1195 -0.87 19.29 25.35
N ASN A 1196 -0.43 20.37 24.72
CA ASN A 1196 -0.86 20.76 23.37
C ASN A 1196 -0.36 19.78 22.29
N PHE A 1197 0.82 19.17 22.47
CA PHE A 1197 1.32 18.09 21.63
C PHE A 1197 0.39 16.87 21.68
N TRP A 1198 0.05 16.39 22.89
CA TRP A 1198 -0.83 15.23 23.02
C TRP A 1198 -2.27 15.51 22.57
N LEU A 1199 -2.76 16.74 22.76
CA LEU A 1199 -4.04 17.18 22.19
C LEU A 1199 -4.00 17.18 20.66
N GLY A 1200 -2.99 17.81 20.05
CA GLY A 1200 -2.82 17.84 18.60
C GLY A 1200 -2.67 16.45 17.98
N LYS A 1201 -1.91 15.55 18.63
CA LYS A 1201 -1.79 14.15 18.21
C LYS A 1201 -3.13 13.41 18.33
N LEU A 1202 -3.88 13.61 19.41
CA LEU A 1202 -5.18 12.97 19.60
C LEU A 1202 -6.23 13.47 18.57
N ASP A 1203 -6.23 14.78 18.29
CA ASP A 1203 -7.11 15.40 17.30
C ASP A 1203 -6.74 14.96 15.87
N GLN A 1204 -5.45 14.79 15.55
CA GLN A 1204 -4.98 14.22 14.28
C GLN A 1204 -5.56 12.81 14.00
N PHE A 1205 -5.78 12.01 15.04
CA PHE A 1205 -6.41 10.69 14.95
C PHE A 1205 -7.92 10.71 15.28
N ASN A 1206 -8.60 11.86 15.14
CA ASN A 1206 -10.04 12.03 15.38
C ASN A 1206 -10.52 11.57 16.78
N GLY A 1207 -9.66 11.66 17.80
CA GLY A 1207 -9.94 11.17 19.16
C GLY A 1207 -9.65 9.69 19.39
N ASN A 1208 -9.07 8.97 18.41
CA ASN A 1208 -8.65 7.57 18.57
C ASN A 1208 -7.33 7.49 19.37
N TYR A 1209 -7.45 7.29 20.67
CA TYR A 1209 -6.33 7.16 21.61
C TYR A 1209 -5.43 5.94 21.37
N VAL A 1210 -5.91 4.90 20.64
CA VAL A 1210 -5.11 3.72 20.28
C VAL A 1210 -4.21 4.06 19.10
N ALA A 1211 -4.75 4.66 18.03
CA ALA A 1211 -3.98 5.12 16.88
C ALA A 1211 -3.00 6.26 17.25
N ALA A 1212 -3.38 7.13 18.17
CA ALA A 1212 -2.48 8.13 18.76
C ALA A 1212 -1.41 7.52 19.71
N GLU A 1213 -1.45 6.21 19.98
CA GLU A 1213 -0.66 5.50 21.01
C GLU A 1213 -0.68 6.17 22.39
N MET A 1214 -1.72 6.94 22.70
CA MET A 1214 -1.66 7.94 23.75
C MET A 1214 -1.67 7.30 25.14
N VAL A 1215 -2.65 6.42 25.41
CA VAL A 1215 -2.71 5.70 26.69
C VAL A 1215 -1.46 4.83 26.87
N LYS A 1216 -1.00 4.15 25.80
CA LYS A 1216 0.22 3.34 25.76
C LYS A 1216 1.44 4.15 26.21
N ALA A 1217 1.66 5.32 25.64
CA ALA A 1217 2.80 6.17 25.95
C ALA A 1217 2.82 6.62 27.43
N PHE A 1218 1.67 6.96 28.02
CA PHE A 1218 1.61 7.31 29.45
C PHE A 1218 1.82 6.08 30.35
N ILE A 1219 1.17 4.93 30.11
CA ILE A 1219 1.32 3.75 30.98
C ILE A 1219 2.69 3.05 30.86
N THR A 1220 3.41 3.27 29.75
CA THR A 1220 4.79 2.80 29.57
C THR A 1220 5.83 3.85 29.96
N SER A 1221 5.43 5.10 30.23
CA SER A 1221 6.36 6.20 30.55
C SER A 1221 7.21 5.90 31.78
N GLY A 1222 8.47 6.36 31.74
CA GLY A 1222 9.36 6.30 32.90
C GLY A 1222 8.77 7.02 34.12
N GLU A 1223 8.14 8.18 33.91
CA GLU A 1223 7.49 8.98 34.96
C GLU A 1223 6.36 8.21 35.66
N TYR A 1224 5.45 7.56 34.90
CA TYR A 1224 4.41 6.72 35.50
C TYR A 1224 5.00 5.49 36.21
N ARG A 1225 5.91 4.76 35.55
CA ARG A 1225 6.46 3.51 36.10
C ARG A 1225 7.34 3.75 37.34
N GLN A 1226 8.00 4.90 37.45
CA GLN A 1226 8.78 5.29 38.63
C GLN A 1226 7.92 5.50 39.89
N ARG A 1227 6.63 5.82 39.76
CA ARG A 1227 5.68 5.82 40.91
C ARG A 1227 5.56 4.45 41.60
N PHE A 1228 6.02 3.39 40.94
CA PHE A 1228 5.81 1.98 41.31
C PHE A 1228 7.11 1.15 41.32
N ALA A 1229 8.26 1.83 41.24
CA ALA A 1229 9.57 1.21 41.44
C ALA A 1229 9.87 1.06 42.95
N HIS A 1230 10.74 0.10 43.28
CA HIS A 1230 11.29 -0.16 44.62
C HIS A 1230 12.81 -0.10 44.57
#